data_AF-A0A1J5B1Q0-F1
#
_entry.id   AF-A0A1J5B1Q0-F1
#
_cell.length_a   1.000
_cell.length_b   1.000
_cell.length_c   1.000
_cell.angle_alpha   90.00
_cell.angle_beta   90.00
_cell.angle_gamma   90.00
#
_symmetry.space_group_name_H-M   'P 1'
#
loop_
_entity.id
_entity.type
_entity.pdbx_description
1 polymer ?
#
loop_
_entity_poly.entity_id
_entity_poly.type
_entity_poly.pdbx_seq_one_letter_code
_entity_poly.pdbx_strand_id
1 'polypeptide(L)'
;MIKMKKIYFTTCLILVSVVAFSQWTLLKPFSTLNSLYSLKFTDENTAYAVGSAGTIIKTTNAGTNWFALSSGTTNSFNSIFFTNTNIGYAVGINGMIRKTIDAGINWVAQTSGTTQNLSSVYFTDLNTGHVIGNSGIILKTTNGGTNWSSQNSNTSNYLASICSIDENTSYIVGNSGTILKTTNGGINWSIKTSGTGYNLISVFFINVNNGYAVGSSGTILKTTNGGTSWIPQQNSNITNIRSVFSIDLNITYICGDAGAILKTTNGGNRWVMQNSGTGNALYSCYFVNTNNGYVVGSLGSIHKTTNGGNNWIQLSSGGTTNRLNSVYFIDSNLGFAAGGTGFSGYTGTILKTSNGGYTWSTQNIGNTNGLYSICFSDSINGCAAGYYGNIRKTSNGGLTWETISCGTYNELNSIFFTNPTTGYIVGGSSGNYGWEIFKTINSGSTWIKQGGGSYQLYSVCFPDINTGYAVGGYLFPPNNIYICLFIKTTNGGTNWAVQSWSSYPLNSINFTDENNGCAVGMNGTIIKTTNGGANWSVPSSGTNNTLKSIYFSDINNGYIVGFGGIILKTTNCGTNWETQISGTTNALYSVFFTDVNTGYAVGDGGEILKYTNGLSGRPSIPFGSINLCMNPPNTSYTTNSVEFATSYIWEISPSNAGSFVGNGLIGTVDWNETFSGTALITVKGHNSLGDGAVSKPCIVIVNSTSTPPTPTITKINMVLTSSSAIGNQWYLNNNIIAGATTQNYTCTVNGSYTVVVTFDGCSSAPSLPVEVNVGIEEIKNKYGLTIYPNPAEDKLTIKINSIGFSDLELSIYNIQGQLVLQQNIKQQKANIDISKMSKGIYILKLNGKDGFVINRFVKE
;
A
#
# COMPACT_ATOMS: atom_id res chain seq x y z
N MET A 1 57.53 5.47 49.35
CA MET A 1 57.66 5.03 47.94
C MET A 1 56.42 4.20 47.57
N ILE A 2 55.36 4.82 47.03
CA ILE A 2 54.13 4.12 46.59
C ILE A 2 53.71 4.76 45.26
N LYS A 3 53.59 3.97 44.17
CA LYS A 3 53.12 4.44 42.86
C LYS A 3 51.72 3.89 42.58
N MET A 4 50.69 4.73 42.71
CA MET A 4 49.36 4.41 42.17
C MET A 4 49.38 4.49 40.64
N LYS A 5 49.16 3.36 39.96
CA LYS A 5 48.86 3.36 38.52
C LYS A 5 47.37 3.67 38.32
N LYS A 6 47.06 4.83 37.72
CA LYS A 6 45.72 5.07 37.15
C LYS A 6 45.55 4.15 35.94
N ILE A 7 44.48 3.34 35.95
CA ILE A 7 44.03 2.58 34.79
C ILE A 7 42.94 3.40 34.10
N TYR A 8 43.12 3.74 32.84
CA TYR A 8 42.09 4.39 32.02
C TYR A 8 41.23 3.31 31.37
N PHE A 9 39.95 3.25 31.72
CA PHE A 9 38.98 2.40 31.05
C PHE A 9 38.50 3.10 29.77
N THR A 10 39.17 2.82 28.65
CA THR A 10 38.72 3.29 27.34
C THR A 10 37.51 2.46 26.91
N THR A 11 36.30 2.92 27.23
CA THR A 11 35.05 2.31 26.77
C THR A 11 34.95 2.47 25.26
N CYS A 12 35.41 1.47 24.52
CA CYS A 12 35.27 1.40 23.07
C CYS A 12 33.79 1.20 22.72
N LEU A 13 33.07 2.30 22.54
CA LEU A 13 31.65 2.30 22.19
C LEU A 13 31.52 1.80 20.74
N ILE A 14 31.42 0.49 20.56
CA ILE A 14 31.14 -0.11 19.26
C ILE A 14 29.70 0.29 18.88
N LEU A 15 29.61 1.35 18.08
CA LEU A 15 28.41 1.72 17.34
C LEU A 15 28.13 0.63 16.31
N VAL A 16 27.45 -0.44 16.77
CA VAL A 16 26.84 -1.42 15.88
C VAL A 16 25.70 -0.69 15.16
N SER A 17 26.01 -0.07 14.03
CA SER A 17 25.02 0.41 13.09
C SER A 17 24.20 -0.80 12.64
N VAL A 18 22.96 -0.91 13.13
CA VAL A 18 22.01 -1.93 12.71
C VAL A 18 21.55 -1.59 11.29
N VAL A 19 22.42 -1.85 10.32
CA VAL A 19 22.12 -1.71 8.88
C VAL A 19 21.16 -2.83 8.52
N ALA A 20 19.88 -2.53 8.66
CA ALA A 20 18.85 -3.51 8.49
C ALA A 20 18.63 -3.78 6.99
N PHE A 21 19.22 -4.88 6.53
CA PHE A 21 18.86 -5.53 5.27
C PHE A 21 17.44 -6.11 5.41
N SER A 22 16.59 -6.06 4.39
CA SER A 22 16.76 -6.80 3.15
C SER A 22 17.25 -8.27 3.38
N GLN A 23 16.80 -8.96 4.45
CA GLN A 23 17.33 -10.24 5.01
C GLN A 23 16.28 -11.37 5.22
N TRP A 24 16.60 -12.65 5.01
CA TRP A 24 15.53 -13.62 4.73
C TRP A 24 15.81 -15.13 5.05
N THR A 25 15.01 -15.76 5.94
CA THR A 25 15.14 -17.13 6.51
C THR A 25 13.78 -17.80 6.97
N LEU A 26 13.84 -18.77 7.91
CA LEU A 26 12.93 -19.82 8.49
C LEU A 26 11.60 -19.77 9.35
N LEU A 27 10.81 -18.74 9.72
CA LEU A 27 9.95 -18.68 10.98
C LEU A 27 8.68 -19.59 11.09
N LYS A 28 8.80 -20.83 11.64
CA LYS A 28 7.76 -21.92 11.57
C LYS A 28 7.62 -22.90 12.97
N PRO A 29 7.30 -24.27 13.46
CA PRO A 29 6.79 -25.78 13.12
C PRO A 29 5.48 -26.49 12.30
N PHE A 30 4.12 -26.12 12.18
CA PHE A 30 2.67 -26.64 11.86
C PHE A 30 2.04 -26.86 10.42
N SER A 31 1.02 -27.68 10.05
CA SER A 31 0.30 -28.88 10.61
C SER A 31 -0.02 -30.00 9.59
N THR A 32 -1.03 -29.82 8.72
CA THR A 32 -1.61 -30.85 7.79
C THR A 32 -0.63 -31.30 6.69
N LEU A 33 -1.00 -32.15 5.72
CA LEU A 33 -0.04 -33.10 5.08
C LEU A 33 0.08 -33.08 3.52
N ASN A 34 -0.47 -32.09 2.80
CA ASN A 34 -0.94 -32.25 1.41
C ASN A 34 -0.73 -31.03 0.43
N SER A 35 -0.48 -31.15 -0.93
CA SER A 35 -0.27 -30.15 -2.10
C SER A 35 -1.24 -29.00 -2.64
N LEU A 36 -1.07 -27.70 -2.32
CA LEU A 36 -1.63 -26.49 -3.00
C LEU A 36 -0.75 -26.08 -4.17
N TYR A 37 -1.32 -25.52 -5.25
CA TYR A 37 -0.52 -24.80 -6.25
C TYR A 37 -0.87 -23.33 -6.51
N SER A 38 -2.05 -22.77 -6.13
CA SER A 38 -2.20 -21.30 -6.04
C SER A 38 -3.35 -20.71 -5.14
N LEU A 39 -3.19 -19.39 -4.87
CA LEU A 39 -4.04 -18.29 -4.35
C LEU A 39 -4.81 -17.45 -5.40
N LYS A 40 -5.04 -16.16 -5.11
CA LYS A 40 -6.07 -15.28 -5.72
C LYS A 40 -6.90 -14.50 -4.64
N PHE A 41 -6.81 -13.16 -4.43
CA PHE A 41 -7.69 -12.24 -3.62
C PHE A 41 -7.93 -10.85 -4.37
N THR A 42 -7.97 -9.63 -3.75
CA THR A 42 -8.36 -8.33 -4.46
C THR A 42 -8.00 -6.91 -3.83
N ASP A 43 -8.35 -6.46 -2.60
CA ASP A 43 -9.17 -5.25 -2.23
C ASP A 43 -9.13 -4.76 -0.73
N GLU A 44 -9.06 -5.65 0.28
CA GLU A 44 -9.57 -5.45 1.68
C GLU A 44 -9.62 -6.75 2.56
N ASN A 45 -10.73 -7.46 2.82
CA ASN A 45 -12.01 -7.69 2.12
C ASN A 45 -12.58 -9.06 2.54
N THR A 46 -12.44 -10.11 1.72
CA THR A 46 -12.63 -11.53 2.10
C THR A 46 -11.39 -12.42 1.82
N ALA A 47 -11.17 -13.25 0.75
CA ALA A 47 -9.85 -13.87 0.31
C ALA A 47 -9.65 -15.40 0.08
N TYR A 48 -10.37 -16.16 -0.75
CA TYR A 48 -10.24 -17.65 -0.74
C TYR A 48 -8.88 -18.24 -1.26
N ALA A 49 -8.65 -19.60 -1.25
CA ALA A 49 -7.39 -20.38 -1.50
C ALA A 49 -7.51 -21.83 -2.08
N VAL A 50 -6.53 -22.51 -2.74
CA VAL A 50 -6.68 -23.98 -3.05
C VAL A 50 -5.45 -24.94 -3.13
N GLY A 51 -5.52 -26.04 -2.38
CA GLY A 51 -4.73 -27.28 -2.44
C GLY A 51 -5.49 -28.50 -1.91
N SER A 52 -5.35 -29.71 -2.50
CA SER A 52 -6.12 -30.97 -2.27
C SER A 52 -6.77 -31.29 -0.94
N ALA A 53 -7.04 -32.55 -0.82
CA ALA A 53 -8.22 -33.23 -1.22
C ALA A 53 -9.52 -32.59 -0.75
N GLY A 54 -9.86 -31.38 -1.20
CA GLY A 54 -11.25 -30.92 -1.27
C GLY A 54 -11.49 -29.43 -1.21
N THR A 55 -11.48 -28.85 -0.02
CA THR A 55 -10.91 -27.52 0.15
C THR A 55 -11.68 -26.31 -0.41
N ILE A 56 -12.59 -25.73 0.38
CA ILE A 56 -13.32 -24.47 0.12
C ILE A 56 -13.43 -23.54 1.36
N ILE A 57 -13.69 -22.23 1.17
CA ILE A 57 -12.94 -21.13 1.82
C ILE A 57 -13.22 -20.82 3.33
N LYS A 58 -12.41 -19.96 4.01
CA LYS A 58 -12.73 -18.60 4.59
C LYS A 58 -11.48 -18.00 5.30
N THR A 59 -11.50 -16.75 5.83
CA THR A 59 -10.68 -16.15 6.94
C THR A 59 -11.51 -15.04 7.64
N THR A 60 -11.04 -14.45 8.75
CA THR A 60 -11.56 -13.18 9.32
C THR A 60 -10.53 -12.04 9.53
N ASN A 61 -9.19 -12.23 9.40
CA ASN A 61 -8.16 -11.18 9.22
C ASN A 61 -6.90 -11.58 8.39
N ALA A 62 -6.21 -10.59 7.76
CA ALA A 62 -5.10 -10.60 6.79
C ALA A 62 -3.98 -11.60 6.97
N GLY A 63 -4.22 -12.83 6.50
CA GLY A 63 -3.22 -13.87 6.50
C GLY A 63 -2.59 -14.20 7.80
N THR A 64 -3.39 -14.08 8.83
CA THR A 64 -2.98 -14.42 10.15
C THR A 64 -3.08 -15.94 10.37
N ASN A 65 -4.11 -16.64 9.87
CA ASN A 65 -4.48 -17.94 10.47
C ASN A 65 -5.07 -19.00 9.50
N TRP A 66 -5.24 -20.24 10.02
CA TRP A 66 -4.95 -21.52 9.34
C TRP A 66 -6.08 -22.58 9.06
N PHE A 67 -7.40 -22.37 9.20
CA PHE A 67 -8.46 -23.43 9.08
C PHE A 67 -9.31 -23.72 7.75
N ALA A 68 -9.63 -25.01 7.42
CA ALA A 68 -10.35 -25.65 6.24
C ALA A 68 -11.92 -25.56 5.90
N LEU A 69 -12.56 -25.64 4.70
CA LEU A 69 -14.08 -25.86 4.55
C LEU A 69 -14.66 -26.56 3.24
N SER A 70 -15.97 -26.86 3.11
CA SER A 70 -16.55 -28.12 2.53
C SER A 70 -16.91 -28.34 1.06
N SER A 71 -17.08 -29.63 0.75
CA SER A 71 -17.23 -30.21 -0.57
C SER A 71 -17.97 -31.55 -0.58
N GLY A 72 -18.05 -32.20 -1.75
CA GLY A 72 -18.71 -33.51 -1.94
C GLY A 72 -18.51 -34.11 -3.35
N THR A 73 -17.46 -34.92 -3.48
CA THR A 73 -17.04 -35.91 -4.51
C THR A 73 -15.53 -36.10 -4.34
N THR A 74 -14.94 -37.26 -4.68
CA THR A 74 -13.60 -37.63 -4.18
C THR A 74 -12.60 -38.04 -5.25
N ASN A 75 -13.14 -38.57 -6.35
CA ASN A 75 -13.29 -37.75 -7.55
C ASN A 75 -13.01 -36.26 -7.18
N SER A 76 -11.74 -35.91 -7.28
CA SER A 76 -10.80 -35.17 -6.39
C SER A 76 -10.88 -33.57 -6.37
N PHE A 77 -9.86 -32.68 -6.47
CA PHE A 77 -9.92 -31.18 -6.69
C PHE A 77 -8.68 -30.61 -7.58
N ASN A 78 -8.50 -29.33 -7.99
CA ASN A 78 -7.87 -28.50 -9.11
C ASN A 78 -8.08 -26.89 -8.92
N SER A 79 -8.69 -25.98 -9.73
CA SER A 79 -8.49 -24.44 -9.67
C SER A 79 -9.66 -23.33 -9.84
N ILE A 80 -9.50 -22.00 -9.58
CA ILE A 80 -10.62 -20.98 -9.44
C ILE A 80 -10.26 -19.49 -9.45
N PHE A 81 -11.20 -18.49 -9.65
CA PHE A 81 -11.28 -17.10 -9.02
C PHE A 81 -12.70 -16.70 -8.48
N PHE A 82 -12.84 -15.45 -7.96
CA PHE A 82 -14.04 -14.67 -7.54
C PHE A 82 -14.16 -13.18 -8.11
N THR A 83 -15.24 -12.70 -8.76
CA THR A 83 -15.37 -11.27 -9.24
C THR A 83 -15.40 -10.19 -8.13
N ASN A 84 -16.46 -10.23 -7.32
CA ASN A 84 -17.09 -9.10 -6.61
C ASN A 84 -17.88 -9.57 -5.33
N THR A 85 -19.01 -8.96 -4.97
CA THR A 85 -20.36 -9.60 -4.87
C THR A 85 -20.54 -10.93 -4.09
N ASN A 86 -21.43 -11.78 -4.66
CA ASN A 86 -21.97 -13.08 -4.19
C ASN A 86 -21.90 -14.25 -5.24
N ILE A 87 -20.71 -14.62 -5.75
CA ILE A 87 -20.43 -15.11 -7.13
C ILE A 87 -19.12 -15.97 -7.25
N GLY A 88 -18.94 -16.98 -8.13
CA GLY A 88 -17.57 -17.46 -8.48
C GLY A 88 -17.38 -18.88 -9.07
N TYR A 89 -16.13 -19.29 -9.35
CA TYR A 89 -15.90 -20.30 -10.41
C TYR A 89 -14.63 -21.14 -10.41
N ALA A 90 -14.81 -22.42 -10.76
CA ALA A 90 -13.79 -23.46 -10.65
C ALA A 90 -13.94 -24.73 -11.49
N VAL A 91 -12.98 -25.69 -11.39
CA VAL A 91 -12.48 -26.55 -12.50
C VAL A 91 -11.77 -27.88 -12.05
N GLY A 92 -11.86 -29.10 -12.68
CA GLY A 92 -11.31 -30.47 -12.37
C GLY A 92 -11.33 -31.73 -13.32
N ILE A 93 -10.51 -32.80 -13.04
CA ILE A 93 -10.75 -34.30 -13.11
C ILE A 93 -12.25 -34.68 -13.14
N ASN A 94 -12.72 -35.81 -13.66
CA ASN A 94 -14.16 -36.05 -13.82
C ASN A 94 -14.81 -35.05 -14.82
N GLY A 95 -13.97 -34.16 -15.37
CA GLY A 95 -14.24 -33.20 -16.42
C GLY A 95 -15.18 -32.14 -15.99
N MET A 96 -14.67 -31.34 -15.10
CA MET A 96 -15.51 -30.92 -14.02
C MET A 96 -15.29 -29.47 -13.79
N ILE A 97 -16.37 -28.72 -13.62
CA ILE A 97 -16.36 -27.28 -13.64
C ILE A 97 -17.62 -26.88 -12.90
N ARG A 98 -17.52 -26.19 -11.76
CA ARG A 98 -18.68 -26.04 -10.85
C ARG A 98 -18.69 -24.63 -10.19
N LYS A 99 -19.90 -24.10 -9.88
CA LYS A 99 -20.19 -22.63 -9.93
C LYS A 99 -21.59 -22.18 -9.41
N THR A 100 -21.81 -20.90 -9.02
CA THR A 100 -22.87 -20.44 -8.06
C THR A 100 -24.39 -20.51 -8.39
N ILE A 101 -25.23 -20.18 -7.40
CA ILE A 101 -26.53 -19.45 -7.49
C ILE A 101 -26.86 -18.79 -6.15
N ASP A 102 -26.35 -19.31 -5.02
CA ASP A 102 -26.67 -18.83 -3.67
C ASP A 102 -25.58 -19.19 -2.63
N ALA A 103 -25.76 -18.67 -1.42
CA ALA A 103 -25.23 -19.28 -0.21
C ALA A 103 -23.97 -18.56 0.31
N GLY A 104 -22.81 -18.77 -0.34
CA GLY A 104 -21.49 -18.39 0.23
C GLY A 104 -20.66 -19.55 0.80
N ILE A 105 -20.99 -20.74 0.35
CA ILE A 105 -21.50 -21.80 1.20
C ILE A 105 -21.82 -23.03 0.35
N ASN A 106 -22.26 -22.91 -0.90
CA ASN A 106 -23.07 -23.96 -1.52
C ASN A 106 -22.64 -24.44 -2.89
N TRP A 107 -23.32 -25.45 -3.43
CA TRP A 107 -22.73 -26.42 -4.34
C TRP A 107 -23.78 -27.17 -5.29
N VAL A 108 -24.00 -26.78 -6.60
CA VAL A 108 -24.88 -27.40 -7.71
C VAL A 108 -24.24 -27.56 -9.15
N ALA A 109 -24.75 -28.48 -10.02
CA ALA A 109 -24.13 -29.14 -11.23
C ALA A 109 -24.25 -28.56 -12.67
N GLN A 110 -23.33 -29.00 -13.56
CA GLN A 110 -22.91 -28.32 -14.81
C GLN A 110 -22.69 -29.23 -16.04
N THR A 111 -22.22 -28.70 -17.19
CA THR A 111 -21.89 -29.48 -18.42
C THR A 111 -20.72 -28.89 -19.24
N SER A 112 -20.00 -29.74 -19.99
CA SER A 112 -18.68 -29.43 -20.60
C SER A 112 -18.37 -30.29 -21.84
N GLY A 113 -18.53 -31.61 -21.69
CA GLY A 113 -18.71 -32.59 -22.77
C GLY A 113 -17.47 -33.00 -23.58
N THR A 114 -16.32 -33.27 -22.94
CA THR A 114 -15.13 -33.87 -23.60
C THR A 114 -14.48 -34.97 -22.71
N THR A 115 -13.17 -35.23 -22.58
CA THR A 115 -12.57 -36.21 -21.60
C THR A 115 -11.09 -35.98 -21.27
N GLN A 116 -10.73 -34.72 -21.09
CA GLN A 116 -9.37 -34.25 -21.25
C GLN A 116 -8.80 -33.49 -20.04
N ASN A 117 -7.77 -34.02 -19.33
CA ASN A 117 -6.97 -33.51 -18.16
C ASN A 117 -6.76 -31.98 -17.92
N LEU A 118 -7.84 -31.21 -17.88
CA LEU A 118 -7.93 -29.76 -17.89
C LEU A 118 -6.94 -29.06 -16.95
N SER A 119 -6.70 -27.76 -17.07
CA SER A 119 -5.51 -27.14 -16.45
C SER A 119 -5.50 -25.66 -15.96
N SER A 120 -6.56 -24.84 -15.84
CA SER A 120 -6.65 -23.58 -15.01
C SER A 120 -8.01 -22.80 -15.11
N VAL A 121 -8.12 -21.44 -14.95
CA VAL A 121 -9.31 -20.53 -14.89
C VAL A 121 -9.07 -18.99 -14.91
N TYR A 122 -9.95 -18.07 -15.41
CA TYR A 122 -9.90 -16.54 -15.41
C TYR A 122 -11.32 -15.93 -15.50
N PHE A 123 -11.63 -14.63 -15.46
CA PHE A 123 -12.93 -14.04 -15.89
C PHE A 123 -12.78 -12.53 -16.33
N THR A 124 -13.37 -11.97 -17.43
CA THR A 124 -13.34 -10.52 -17.90
C THR A 124 -14.24 -9.43 -17.28
N ASP A 125 -15.52 -9.66 -16.94
CA ASP A 125 -16.53 -8.60 -16.70
C ASP A 125 -17.73 -9.03 -15.80
N LEU A 126 -18.95 -8.84 -16.29
CA LEU A 126 -20.17 -9.57 -15.97
C LEU A 126 -20.50 -10.76 -16.93
N ASN A 127 -20.04 -10.80 -18.19
CA ASN A 127 -20.32 -11.84 -19.19
C ASN A 127 -19.20 -12.68 -19.94
N THR A 128 -17.86 -12.64 -19.72
CA THR A 128 -16.77 -13.05 -20.71
C THR A 128 -15.51 -13.97 -20.36
N GLY A 129 -15.09 -14.97 -21.18
CA GLY A 129 -14.52 -16.26 -20.65
C GLY A 129 -13.91 -17.39 -21.54
N HIS A 130 -12.74 -18.00 -21.19
CA HIS A 130 -12.00 -19.11 -21.85
C HIS A 130 -11.07 -20.11 -21.09
N VAL A 131 -11.13 -21.39 -21.50
CA VAL A 131 -10.38 -22.61 -21.07
C VAL A 131 -9.35 -23.40 -22.01
N ILE A 132 -8.10 -23.00 -22.34
CA ILE A 132 -7.14 -23.81 -23.14
C ILE A 132 -6.15 -24.57 -22.25
N GLY A 133 -6.03 -25.90 -22.33
CA GLY A 133 -5.08 -26.69 -21.53
C GLY A 133 -4.81 -28.04 -22.17
N ASN A 134 -4.84 -29.23 -21.57
CA ASN A 134 -4.36 -30.40 -22.34
C ASN A 134 -5.15 -30.85 -23.65
N SER A 135 -4.84 -31.94 -24.38
CA SER A 135 -5.53 -32.59 -25.55
C SER A 135 -6.30 -31.86 -26.69
N GLY A 136 -6.50 -30.56 -26.79
CA GLY A 136 -7.30 -29.82 -27.82
C GLY A 136 -8.76 -30.07 -28.30
N ILE A 137 -9.64 -29.09 -27.99
CA ILE A 137 -10.97 -28.70 -28.51
C ILE A 137 -11.21 -27.12 -28.49
N ILE A 138 -11.07 -26.34 -27.38
CA ILE A 138 -11.16 -24.83 -27.18
C ILE A 138 -12.62 -24.29 -27.38
N LEU A 139 -13.39 -23.77 -26.40
CA LEU A 139 -14.85 -23.46 -26.44
C LEU A 139 -15.42 -22.09 -25.86
N LYS A 140 -16.65 -21.68 -26.21
CA LYS A 140 -17.34 -20.46 -25.70
C LYS A 140 -18.88 -20.51 -25.79
N THR A 141 -19.50 -19.67 -24.98
CA THR A 141 -20.87 -19.14 -25.07
C THR A 141 -20.89 -17.76 -24.39
N THR A 142 -22.04 -17.17 -24.07
CA THR A 142 -22.14 -15.78 -23.56
C THR A 142 -23.26 -15.62 -22.54
N ASN A 143 -23.62 -16.66 -21.77
CA ASN A 143 -25.01 -16.82 -21.29
C ASN A 143 -25.24 -17.29 -19.84
N GLY A 144 -24.23 -17.26 -18.99
CA GLY A 144 -24.24 -17.96 -17.72
C GLY A 144 -23.36 -19.19 -17.73
N GLY A 145 -22.71 -19.43 -18.86
CA GLY A 145 -21.90 -20.59 -19.15
C GLY A 145 -22.77 -21.74 -19.62
N THR A 146 -23.95 -21.90 -19.05
CA THR A 146 -25.16 -22.52 -19.64
C THR A 146 -25.01 -23.63 -20.71
N ASN A 147 -24.47 -23.40 -21.94
CA ASN A 147 -24.43 -24.40 -23.07
C ASN A 147 -23.61 -23.94 -24.37
N TRP A 148 -23.74 -24.54 -25.59
CA TRP A 148 -22.65 -24.90 -26.62
C TRP A 148 -22.69 -24.52 -28.17
N SER A 149 -21.54 -24.54 -28.95
CA SER A 149 -21.38 -24.14 -30.43
C SER A 149 -20.06 -24.28 -31.38
N SER A 150 -18.97 -25.11 -31.22
CA SER A 150 -17.66 -25.32 -32.06
C SER A 150 -16.39 -24.31 -32.21
N GLN A 151 -15.12 -24.61 -31.76
CA GLN A 151 -13.80 -23.87 -31.99
C GLN A 151 -12.46 -24.72 -32.17
N ASN A 152 -11.22 -24.15 -32.08
CA ASN A 152 -9.91 -24.78 -32.46
C ASN A 152 -8.66 -23.97 -31.97
N SER A 153 -7.39 -24.43 -32.04
CA SER A 153 -6.15 -23.61 -31.91
C SER A 153 -5.14 -23.73 -33.06
N ASN A 154 -5.25 -24.73 -33.93
CA ASN A 154 -4.28 -25.10 -34.96
C ASN A 154 -2.93 -25.69 -34.47
N THR A 155 -2.81 -26.21 -33.25
CA THR A 155 -1.62 -27.01 -32.86
C THR A 155 -1.92 -27.95 -31.67
N SER A 156 -0.92 -28.58 -31.04
CA SER A 156 -1.09 -29.93 -30.49
C SER A 156 -0.39 -30.26 -29.15
N ASN A 157 0.02 -29.31 -28.30
CA ASN A 157 1.18 -29.52 -27.40
C ASN A 157 1.14 -28.87 -25.96
N TYR A 158 1.54 -29.54 -24.82
CA TYR A 158 1.64 -29.13 -23.35
C TYR A 158 0.88 -27.84 -23.17
N LEU A 159 1.45 -26.72 -22.76
CA LEU A 159 0.79 -25.50 -22.28
C LEU A 159 1.12 -25.16 -20.83
N ALA A 160 0.37 -24.21 -20.28
CA ALA A 160 0.94 -23.26 -19.35
C ALA A 160 -0.05 -22.36 -18.64
N SER A 161 -0.78 -21.44 -19.29
CA SER A 161 -1.60 -20.45 -18.60
C SER A 161 -2.28 -19.38 -19.48
N ILE A 162 -2.80 -18.21 -19.01
CA ILE A 162 -3.42 -17.08 -19.81
C ILE A 162 -3.22 -15.65 -19.16
N CYS A 163 -3.22 -14.48 -19.88
CA CYS A 163 -3.40 -13.03 -19.46
C CYS A 163 -3.03 -11.83 -20.33
N SER A 164 -3.68 -10.67 -20.08
CA SER A 164 -4.25 -9.86 -21.12
C SER A 164 -4.34 -8.29 -21.13
N ILE A 165 -4.68 -7.57 -20.06
CA ILE A 165 -5.67 -6.46 -20.18
C ILE A 165 -6.96 -6.98 -20.86
N ASP A 166 -7.88 -6.16 -21.31
CA ASP A 166 -9.29 -6.41 -21.05
C ASP A 166 -10.11 -7.53 -21.85
N GLU A 167 -10.84 -7.40 -23.01
CA GLU A 167 -11.39 -8.57 -23.81
C GLU A 167 -10.71 -8.93 -25.18
N ASN A 168 -9.65 -8.22 -25.58
CA ASN A 168 -9.05 -8.24 -26.92
C ASN A 168 -7.62 -8.83 -27.12
N THR A 169 -6.53 -8.05 -27.24
CA THR A 169 -5.30 -8.39 -28.03
C THR A 169 -4.35 -9.57 -27.59
N SER A 170 -4.79 -10.85 -27.62
CA SER A 170 -4.12 -11.98 -26.92
C SER A 170 -2.76 -12.67 -27.25
N TYR A 171 -1.56 -12.31 -26.76
CA TYR A 171 -0.47 -13.31 -26.81
C TYR A 171 -0.64 -14.57 -25.94
N ILE A 172 -1.24 -15.65 -26.44
CA ILE A 172 -1.45 -16.92 -25.73
C ILE A 172 -0.19 -17.78 -25.39
N VAL A 173 0.97 -17.15 -24.97
CA VAL A 173 2.42 -17.55 -24.80
C VAL A 173 2.83 -19.08 -24.76
N GLY A 174 3.94 -19.58 -24.20
CA GLY A 174 3.88 -20.84 -23.43
C GLY A 174 4.75 -22.12 -23.46
N ASN A 175 4.31 -23.09 -22.63
CA ASN A 175 4.75 -24.41 -22.09
C ASN A 175 5.83 -25.22 -22.81
N SER A 176 5.89 -25.30 -24.13
CA SER A 176 6.99 -26.02 -24.82
C SER A 176 7.05 -25.80 -26.31
N GLY A 177 6.42 -24.79 -26.79
CA GLY A 177 7.20 -23.60 -26.64
C GLY A 177 6.66 -22.73 -27.69
N THR A 178 5.98 -21.68 -27.30
CA THR A 178 4.95 -21.19 -28.20
C THR A 178 4.62 -19.77 -28.02
N ILE A 179 4.46 -18.98 -29.09
CA ILE A 179 3.79 -17.69 -28.94
C ILE A 179 2.88 -17.30 -30.24
N LEU A 180 1.72 -17.94 -30.62
CA LEU A 180 0.68 -17.70 -31.74
C LEU A 180 0.02 -16.22 -31.92
N LYS A 181 -1.16 -15.88 -32.62
CA LYS A 181 -1.86 -14.49 -32.79
C LYS A 181 -3.11 -14.15 -33.78
N THR A 182 -4.29 -13.55 -33.38
CA THR A 182 -5.27 -12.65 -34.16
C THR A 182 -5.32 -11.18 -33.67
N THR A 183 -6.26 -10.36 -34.21
CA THR A 183 -7.30 -9.66 -33.38
C THR A 183 -8.78 -9.90 -33.86
N ASN A 184 -9.66 -10.64 -33.13
CA ASN A 184 -11.13 -10.84 -33.37
C ASN A 184 -11.95 -11.58 -32.28
N GLY A 185 -11.35 -11.93 -31.14
CA GLY A 185 -12.01 -12.09 -29.85
C GLY A 185 -12.08 -13.48 -29.32
N GLY A 186 -11.88 -14.40 -30.24
CA GLY A 186 -12.91 -15.37 -30.40
C GLY A 186 -13.29 -15.55 -31.85
N ILE A 187 -12.39 -15.41 -32.82
CA ILE A 187 -12.63 -15.99 -34.14
C ILE A 187 -11.38 -16.69 -34.81
N ASN A 188 -10.24 -16.06 -35.20
CA ASN A 188 -9.17 -16.69 -36.07
C ASN A 188 -7.70 -16.13 -36.13
N TRP A 189 -6.62 -16.92 -35.92
CA TRP A 189 -5.27 -16.57 -35.36
C TRP A 189 -4.15 -17.13 -36.36
N SER A 190 -2.97 -16.50 -36.72
CA SER A 190 -2.08 -16.96 -37.87
C SER A 190 -0.52 -16.64 -38.07
N ILE A 191 0.36 -17.68 -38.22
CA ILE A 191 1.82 -17.80 -38.69
C ILE A 191 3.02 -16.97 -38.03
N LYS A 192 4.26 -17.55 -37.79
CA LYS A 192 5.64 -17.00 -37.40
C LYS A 192 6.23 -16.96 -35.92
N THR A 193 7.58 -16.85 -35.69
CA THR A 193 8.44 -17.59 -34.65
C THR A 193 9.46 -16.81 -33.70
N SER A 194 10.18 -17.44 -32.70
CA SER A 194 10.94 -16.79 -31.54
C SER A 194 12.46 -16.66 -31.45
N GLY A 195 13.23 -17.67 -31.91
CA GLY A 195 14.58 -18.00 -31.40
C GLY A 195 14.65 -19.43 -30.82
N THR A 196 14.39 -20.40 -31.70
CA THR A 196 14.01 -21.83 -31.49
C THR A 196 15.04 -22.73 -30.78
N GLY A 197 14.58 -23.67 -29.94
CA GLY A 197 15.45 -24.56 -29.15
C GLY A 197 14.78 -25.37 -28.02
N TYR A 198 14.85 -24.90 -26.76
CA TYR A 198 14.98 -25.78 -25.57
C TYR A 198 13.96 -25.57 -24.41
N ASN A 199 14.01 -24.49 -23.62
CA ASN A 199 13.15 -24.27 -22.42
C ASN A 199 12.46 -22.84 -22.33
N LEU A 200 12.47 -22.03 -21.26
CA LEU A 200 11.57 -20.92 -20.77
C LEU A 200 10.25 -21.37 -20.09
N ILE A 201 9.60 -20.65 -19.15
CA ILE A 201 8.50 -21.13 -18.25
C ILE A 201 7.83 -20.02 -17.35
N SER A 202 7.50 -18.78 -17.82
CA SER A 202 6.60 -17.79 -17.13
C SER A 202 6.32 -16.40 -17.81
N VAL A 203 5.39 -15.52 -17.31
CA VAL A 203 4.30 -14.76 -18.04
C VAL A 203 3.89 -13.27 -17.64
N PHE A 204 2.64 -13.07 -17.12
CA PHE A 204 1.64 -11.95 -17.12
C PHE A 204 2.38 -10.74 -16.50
N PHE A 205 2.33 -9.49 -16.94
CA PHE A 205 2.26 -8.88 -18.29
C PHE A 205 1.75 -7.43 -18.24
N ILE A 206 1.34 -6.91 -17.07
CA ILE A 206 1.25 -5.47 -16.80
C ILE A 206 0.21 -4.66 -17.59
N ASN A 207 0.48 -4.24 -18.82
CA ASN A 207 -0.46 -3.57 -19.72
C ASN A 207 0.08 -3.59 -21.19
N VAL A 208 -0.30 -2.73 -22.16
CA VAL A 208 0.05 -2.97 -23.60
C VAL A 208 1.55 -3.07 -24.02
N ASN A 209 2.55 -2.64 -23.22
CA ASN A 209 3.99 -2.59 -23.56
C ASN A 209 4.98 -3.40 -22.66
N ASN A 210 5.58 -2.76 -21.65
CA ASN A 210 6.91 -3.07 -21.15
C ASN A 210 7.24 -4.10 -19.99
N GLY A 211 7.49 -5.39 -20.27
CA GLY A 211 8.24 -6.35 -19.41
C GLY A 211 8.50 -7.67 -20.18
N TYR A 212 9.31 -8.67 -19.79
CA TYR A 212 10.07 -9.47 -20.81
C TYR A 212 9.79 -10.97 -21.18
N ALA A 213 9.25 -11.92 -20.37
CA ALA A 213 8.97 -13.35 -20.75
C ALA A 213 9.62 -14.60 -20.06
N VAL A 214 9.57 -14.87 -18.73
CA VAL A 214 9.94 -16.14 -17.96
C VAL A 214 10.24 -17.46 -18.72
N GLY A 215 11.29 -18.25 -18.42
CA GLY A 215 11.32 -19.26 -17.34
C GLY A 215 12.28 -20.47 -17.45
N SER A 216 11.77 -21.67 -17.69
CA SER A 216 12.47 -22.96 -17.68
C SER A 216 13.83 -22.95 -18.34
N SER A 217 14.71 -23.76 -17.80
CA SER A 217 16.14 -23.54 -17.89
C SER A 217 16.60 -22.10 -18.28
N GLY A 218 16.08 -20.96 -17.72
CA GLY A 218 16.77 -19.64 -17.78
C GLY A 218 16.15 -18.22 -17.55
N THR A 219 16.91 -17.15 -17.93
CA THR A 219 16.54 -15.82 -18.59
C THR A 219 16.67 -14.42 -17.87
N ILE A 220 16.70 -13.33 -18.70
CA ILE A 220 16.82 -11.83 -18.65
C ILE A 220 16.32 -11.22 -20.01
N LEU A 221 16.26 -9.89 -20.22
CA LEU A 221 15.71 -9.16 -21.40
C LEU A 221 15.92 -7.61 -21.35
N LYS A 222 15.67 -6.89 -22.48
CA LYS A 222 16.00 -5.45 -22.68
C LYS A 222 15.28 -4.63 -23.80
N THR A 223 14.51 -5.19 -24.74
CA THR A 223 13.80 -4.47 -25.86
C THR A 223 12.31 -4.86 -25.97
N THR A 224 11.45 -4.22 -26.80
CA THR A 224 10.00 -4.00 -26.51
C THR A 224 9.07 -3.95 -27.73
N ASN A 225 9.58 -3.82 -28.95
CA ASN A 225 8.87 -3.18 -30.07
C ASN A 225 7.71 -3.99 -30.70
N GLY A 226 7.36 -5.17 -30.17
CA GLY A 226 5.98 -5.32 -29.70
C GLY A 226 5.28 -6.68 -29.69
N GLY A 227 5.78 -7.70 -30.38
CA GLY A 227 4.98 -8.90 -30.61
C GLY A 227 5.43 -9.96 -31.58
N THR A 228 6.75 -10.12 -31.84
CA THR A 228 7.39 -10.92 -32.92
C THR A 228 8.66 -11.71 -32.44
N SER A 229 9.88 -11.58 -33.02
CA SER A 229 11.01 -12.56 -32.95
C SER A 229 12.39 -12.03 -32.45
N TRP A 230 13.25 -12.85 -31.78
CA TRP A 230 14.60 -12.46 -31.27
C TRP A 230 15.47 -13.61 -30.64
N ILE A 231 16.33 -13.30 -29.64
CA ILE A 231 17.49 -14.03 -29.03
C ILE A 231 17.71 -13.41 -27.60
N PRO A 232 18.38 -14.00 -26.56
CA PRO A 232 18.11 -13.73 -25.11
C PRO A 232 18.80 -12.51 -24.38
N GLN A 233 19.25 -12.64 -23.10
CA GLN A 233 19.70 -11.67 -22.03
C GLN A 233 20.51 -12.49 -20.93
N GLN A 234 21.44 -11.97 -20.09
CA GLN A 234 22.75 -12.64 -19.82
C GLN A 234 23.14 -13.43 -18.49
N ASN A 235 22.28 -14.03 -17.64
CA ASN A 235 22.61 -14.56 -16.26
C ASN A 235 23.45 -15.89 -16.01
N SER A 236 23.06 -16.79 -15.07
CA SER A 236 23.93 -17.80 -14.38
C SER A 236 23.58 -19.33 -14.49
N ASN A 237 23.29 -20.09 -13.40
CA ASN A 237 23.48 -21.57 -13.35
C ASN A 237 22.36 -22.52 -13.90
N ILE A 238 21.70 -23.46 -13.18
CA ILE A 238 21.22 -24.74 -13.79
C ILE A 238 19.84 -25.42 -13.42
N THR A 239 18.90 -24.86 -12.63
CA THR A 239 17.75 -25.65 -12.06
C THR A 239 16.26 -25.21 -12.22
N ASN A 240 15.36 -26.13 -12.62
CA ASN A 240 14.14 -26.61 -11.92
C ASN A 240 12.71 -25.91 -11.93
N ILE A 241 12.56 -24.60 -12.16
CA ILE A 241 11.41 -23.68 -11.87
C ILE A 241 10.08 -23.63 -12.71
N ARG A 242 9.05 -22.78 -12.33
CA ARG A 242 7.68 -22.44 -12.93
C ARG A 242 6.78 -21.32 -12.25
N SER A 243 6.16 -20.35 -12.98
CA SER A 243 4.95 -19.49 -12.63
C SER A 243 5.06 -18.03 -11.97
N VAL A 244 4.17 -16.98 -12.19
CA VAL A 244 4.34 -15.50 -11.74
C VAL A 244 3.11 -14.59 -11.25
N PHE A 245 3.26 -13.23 -11.04
CA PHE A 245 2.31 -12.05 -11.18
C PHE A 245 2.98 -10.67 -11.74
N SER A 246 2.35 -9.47 -11.96
CA SER A 246 2.90 -8.14 -12.47
C SER A 246 2.18 -6.77 -12.17
N ILE A 247 2.86 -5.64 -12.55
CA ILE A 247 2.73 -4.16 -12.25
C ILE A 247 2.04 -3.27 -13.32
N ASP A 248 2.16 -1.90 -13.33
CA ASP A 248 2.33 -0.94 -14.48
C ASP A 248 3.80 -0.71 -14.99
N LEU A 249 4.79 -0.25 -14.20
CA LEU A 249 6.15 0.02 -14.74
C LEU A 249 7.37 -0.64 -14.08
N ASN A 250 7.85 -0.17 -12.92
CA ASN A 250 9.30 -0.08 -12.73
C ASN A 250 10.03 -1.29 -12.07
N ILE A 251 9.83 -1.51 -10.76
CA ILE A 251 10.70 -2.17 -9.77
C ILE A 251 10.40 -3.68 -9.62
N THR A 252 11.01 -4.57 -10.41
CA THR A 252 10.50 -5.96 -10.69
C THR A 252 11.08 -7.16 -9.93
N TYR A 253 10.30 -8.26 -9.81
CA TYR A 253 10.67 -9.65 -9.38
C TYR A 253 10.99 -10.72 -10.45
N ILE A 254 12.04 -11.53 -10.25
CA ILE A 254 12.18 -12.95 -10.70
C ILE A 254 12.42 -13.89 -9.50
N CYS A 255 12.30 -15.22 -9.59
CA CYS A 255 12.23 -16.15 -8.42
C CYS A 255 12.67 -17.64 -8.72
N GLY A 256 12.78 -18.60 -7.75
CA GLY A 256 12.76 -20.07 -8.06
C GLY A 256 13.16 -21.25 -7.10
N ASP A 257 12.58 -22.46 -7.25
CA ASP A 257 12.52 -23.61 -6.29
C ASP A 257 13.74 -24.41 -5.88
N ALA A 258 14.85 -23.72 -5.78
CA ALA A 258 15.78 -23.95 -4.72
C ALA A 258 16.56 -22.67 -4.38
N GLY A 259 15.90 -21.52 -4.23
CA GLY A 259 16.56 -20.32 -3.70
C GLY A 259 15.73 -19.03 -3.74
N ALA A 260 15.97 -18.13 -2.79
CA ALA A 260 17.09 -17.16 -2.66
C ALA A 260 16.80 -15.72 -3.20
N ILE A 261 16.53 -14.70 -2.36
CA ILE A 261 16.19 -13.28 -2.68
C ILE A 261 17.22 -12.18 -2.31
N LEU A 262 17.28 -11.03 -3.03
CA LEU A 262 17.93 -9.75 -2.65
C LEU A 262 17.54 -8.45 -3.45
N LYS A 263 18.49 -7.51 -3.61
CA LYS A 263 18.33 -6.04 -3.83
C LYS A 263 19.54 -5.33 -4.48
N THR A 264 19.33 -4.52 -5.54
CA THR A 264 20.20 -3.42 -6.06
C THR A 264 19.47 -2.54 -7.13
N THR A 265 19.70 -2.65 -8.46
CA THR A 265 19.21 -1.67 -9.48
C THR A 265 18.03 -2.11 -10.39
N ASN A 266 18.14 -2.15 -11.75
CA ASN A 266 17.09 -1.66 -12.68
C ASN A 266 16.51 -2.44 -13.94
N GLY A 267 16.62 -3.76 -14.18
CA GLY A 267 15.91 -4.56 -15.26
C GLY A 267 16.54 -5.21 -16.55
N GLY A 268 17.82 -5.56 -16.63
CA GLY A 268 18.62 -6.36 -17.59
C GLY A 268 19.79 -7.10 -16.89
N ASN A 269 21.08 -6.72 -17.03
CA ASN A 269 22.25 -7.59 -16.69
C ASN A 269 23.22 -7.23 -15.50
N ARG A 270 23.49 -8.12 -14.50
CA ARG A 270 24.74 -8.26 -13.64
C ARG A 270 24.62 -9.28 -12.46
N TRP A 271 25.66 -10.09 -12.10
CA TRP A 271 25.49 -11.45 -11.47
C TRP A 271 26.26 -11.83 -10.16
N VAL A 272 25.55 -12.41 -9.16
CA VAL A 272 25.88 -13.03 -7.83
C VAL A 272 24.59 -13.77 -7.28
N MET A 273 24.49 -14.22 -6.00
CA MET A 273 23.46 -15.15 -5.44
C MET A 273 23.13 -15.03 -3.89
N GLN A 274 21.88 -14.83 -3.35
CA GLN A 274 21.53 -14.64 -1.88
C GLN A 274 20.10 -15.05 -1.38
N ASN A 275 19.78 -15.34 -0.10
CA ASN A 275 18.41 -15.17 0.48
C ASN A 275 17.42 -16.39 0.73
N SER A 276 16.10 -16.09 0.84
CA SER A 276 14.89 -16.95 1.09
C SER A 276 14.62 -17.55 2.48
N GLY A 277 14.91 -18.83 2.72
CA GLY A 277 14.06 -19.68 3.57
C GLY A 277 14.75 -20.86 4.27
N THR A 278 14.48 -22.11 3.85
CA THR A 278 14.13 -23.16 4.83
C THR A 278 14.60 -24.62 4.64
N GLY A 279 14.85 -25.12 3.43
CA GLY A 279 14.83 -26.57 3.15
C GLY A 279 14.94 -26.88 1.65
N ASN A 280 13.89 -27.39 1.01
CA ASN A 280 13.85 -27.58 -0.45
C ASN A 280 12.48 -27.20 -1.07
N ALA A 281 12.42 -26.26 -2.04
CA ALA A 281 11.15 -25.96 -2.73
C ALA A 281 10.76 -24.50 -3.07
N LEU A 282 9.48 -24.13 -2.99
CA LEU A 282 8.84 -22.79 -2.96
C LEU A 282 8.33 -22.18 -4.29
N TYR A 283 7.47 -21.16 -4.28
CA TYR A 283 6.08 -21.23 -4.80
C TYR A 283 5.24 -19.88 -4.69
N SER A 284 5.70 -18.71 -4.15
CA SER A 284 5.23 -17.27 -4.35
C SER A 284 5.23 -16.29 -3.14
N CYS A 285 4.43 -15.21 -3.13
CA CYS A 285 4.29 -14.11 -2.13
C CYS A 285 3.34 -13.02 -2.67
N TYR A 286 2.50 -12.28 -1.90
CA TYR A 286 1.59 -11.27 -2.53
C TYR A 286 1.29 -9.88 -1.75
N PHE A 287 1.16 -8.51 -2.10
CA PHE A 287 1.13 -7.30 -3.13
C PHE A 287 -0.16 -6.73 -3.84
N VAL A 288 -1.25 -6.34 -3.16
CA VAL A 288 -2.31 -5.55 -3.85
C VAL A 288 -1.80 -4.18 -4.34
N ASN A 289 -1.06 -3.47 -3.46
CA ASN A 289 -0.26 -2.25 -3.67
C ASN A 289 1.00 -2.03 -2.74
N THR A 290 1.03 -1.92 -1.35
CA THR A 290 2.27 -2.10 -0.49
C THR A 290 2.56 -2.97 0.88
N ASN A 291 2.06 -3.32 2.16
CA ASN A 291 1.18 -3.04 3.43
C ASN A 291 0.55 -4.29 4.19
N ASN A 292 0.30 -5.49 3.63
CA ASN A 292 -0.25 -6.64 4.43
C ASN A 292 0.10 -8.05 3.88
N GLY A 293 -0.78 -9.07 3.92
CA GLY A 293 -0.54 -10.37 3.23
C GLY A 293 -1.30 -11.58 3.75
N TYR A 294 -1.46 -12.63 2.93
CA TYR A 294 -1.57 -14.03 3.32
C TYR A 294 -1.16 -14.90 2.17
N VAL A 295 -0.42 -15.91 2.53
CA VAL A 295 0.35 -16.71 1.62
C VAL A 295 0.59 -18.07 2.32
N VAL A 296 0.90 -19.20 1.65
CA VAL A 296 1.28 -20.49 2.34
C VAL A 296 2.04 -21.48 1.45
N GLY A 297 2.80 -22.44 2.00
CA GLY A 297 3.73 -23.29 1.23
C GLY A 297 3.90 -24.80 1.58
N SER A 298 4.78 -25.58 0.91
CA SER A 298 4.83 -27.06 0.99
C SER A 298 5.71 -27.84 2.00
N LEU A 299 5.11 -28.57 2.93
CA LEU A 299 5.54 -28.80 4.31
C LEU A 299 5.08 -27.66 5.28
N GLY A 300 4.00 -26.95 4.94
CA GLY A 300 3.13 -26.09 5.76
C GLY A 300 3.61 -24.81 6.48
N SER A 301 4.87 -24.37 6.46
CA SER A 301 5.40 -23.10 7.07
C SER A 301 4.46 -21.87 7.25
N ILE A 302 4.55 -21.06 8.35
CA ILE A 302 3.58 -20.00 8.80
C ILE A 302 4.20 -18.70 9.44
N HIS A 303 3.92 -17.48 8.93
CA HIS A 303 4.27 -16.13 9.50
C HIS A 303 3.14 -15.07 9.23
N LYS A 304 3.23 -13.81 9.74
CA LYS A 304 2.38 -12.63 9.30
C LYS A 304 3.09 -11.27 9.19
N THR A 305 3.24 -10.67 8.00
CA THR A 305 4.14 -9.50 7.72
C THR A 305 3.76 -8.10 8.25
N THR A 306 4.77 -7.21 8.41
CA THR A 306 4.68 -5.77 8.76
C THR A 306 5.71 -4.77 8.12
N ASN A 307 6.59 -5.10 7.13
CA ASN A 307 7.76 -4.23 6.81
C ASN A 307 8.43 -4.08 5.37
N GLY A 308 7.81 -4.19 4.19
CA GLY A 308 8.35 -3.43 3.00
C GLY A 308 9.12 -4.02 1.80
N GLY A 309 8.83 -5.25 1.31
CA GLY A 309 9.38 -5.79 0.04
C GLY A 309 10.47 -6.90 0.09
N ASN A 310 11.19 -7.09 1.22
CA ASN A 310 12.61 -7.48 1.20
C ASN A 310 13.12 -8.49 2.26
N ASN A 311 12.33 -9.18 3.09
CA ASN A 311 12.90 -9.92 4.25
C ASN A 311 12.01 -11.08 4.77
N TRP A 312 12.52 -12.11 5.47
CA TRP A 312 11.78 -13.37 5.81
C TRP A 312 11.81 -14.00 7.28
N ILE A 313 12.88 -13.97 8.13
CA ILE A 313 12.96 -14.39 9.61
C ILE A 313 12.84 -15.93 9.97
N GLN A 314 13.23 -16.49 11.16
CA GLN A 314 13.57 -17.94 11.41
C GLN A 314 12.88 -18.86 12.53
N LEU A 315 12.52 -20.16 12.25
CA LEU A 315 11.99 -21.35 13.06
C LEU A 315 11.51 -22.64 12.21
N SER A 316 10.25 -23.20 12.27
CA SER A 316 9.73 -24.48 11.53
C SER A 316 8.28 -24.91 10.81
N SER A 317 6.89 -24.63 10.77
CA SER A 317 5.58 -23.80 11.19
C SER A 317 4.79 -23.38 12.57
N GLY A 318 4.41 -23.92 13.79
CA GLY A 318 4.52 -25.08 14.79
C GLY A 318 3.55 -26.33 15.02
N GLY A 319 3.60 -27.68 14.67
CA GLY A 319 4.37 -28.76 13.94
C GLY A 319 3.68 -29.49 12.72
N THR A 320 4.31 -29.75 11.52
CA THR A 320 3.74 -29.72 10.11
C THR A 320 3.80 -30.95 9.16
N THR A 321 3.10 -30.97 7.96
CA THR A 321 3.71 -31.22 6.59
C THR A 321 2.93 -30.84 5.27
N ASN A 322 2.26 -29.69 5.18
CA ASN A 322 1.24 -29.54 4.13
C ASN A 322 1.87 -29.17 2.75
N ARG A 323 1.83 -29.86 1.57
CA ARG A 323 2.37 -29.28 0.28
C ARG A 323 1.56 -28.02 -0.12
N LEU A 324 2.09 -26.84 -0.41
CA LEU A 324 1.25 -25.65 -0.76
C LEU A 324 2.12 -24.77 -1.66
N ASN A 325 1.70 -24.20 -2.80
CA ASN A 325 2.66 -23.58 -3.71
C ASN A 325 2.22 -22.46 -4.70
N SER A 326 1.22 -21.60 -4.37
CA SER A 326 1.14 -20.16 -4.81
C SER A 326 -0.08 -19.42 -4.24
N VAL A 327 -0.32 -18.16 -4.61
CA VAL A 327 -0.98 -17.18 -3.72
C VAL A 327 -1.68 -15.95 -4.42
N TYR A 328 -2.32 -15.02 -3.66
CA TYR A 328 -2.56 -13.57 -3.91
C TYR A 328 -2.79 -12.71 -2.64
N PHE A 329 -3.10 -11.40 -2.73
CA PHE A 329 -3.58 -10.60 -1.58
C PHE A 329 -4.79 -9.62 -1.71
N ILE A 330 -5.39 -9.15 -0.59
CA ILE A 330 -6.51 -8.17 -0.49
C ILE A 330 -6.13 -6.77 0.05
N ASP A 331 -5.84 -6.61 1.35
CA ASP A 331 -5.19 -5.47 2.06
C ASP A 331 -5.49 -5.52 3.57
N SER A 332 -5.63 -4.40 4.29
CA SER A 332 -5.39 -4.38 5.74
C SER A 332 -6.36 -5.21 6.59
N ASN A 333 -7.49 -5.63 6.01
CA ASN A 333 -8.53 -6.38 6.70
C ASN A 333 -8.33 -7.91 6.73
N LEU A 334 -8.52 -8.67 5.63
CA LEU A 334 -8.71 -10.16 5.61
C LEU A 334 -7.64 -10.95 4.77
N GLY A 335 -7.63 -12.30 4.68
CA GLY A 335 -6.65 -13.11 3.88
C GLY A 335 -6.61 -14.67 4.11
N PHE A 336 -6.95 -15.55 3.13
CA PHE A 336 -7.27 -17.01 3.36
C PHE A 336 -6.33 -18.06 2.58
N ALA A 337 -6.15 -19.37 2.95
CA ALA A 337 -5.12 -20.32 2.35
C ALA A 337 -5.47 -21.87 2.20
N ALA A 338 -4.61 -22.84 1.74
CA ALA A 338 -4.99 -24.27 1.36
C ALA A 338 -3.92 -25.42 1.24
N GLY A 339 -4.22 -26.73 0.87
CA GLY A 339 -3.28 -27.90 0.61
C GLY A 339 -3.74 -29.39 0.23
N GLY A 340 -3.18 -30.05 -0.84
CA GLY A 340 -3.24 -31.52 -1.30
C GLY A 340 -2.64 -32.22 -2.62
N THR A 341 -2.04 -33.44 -2.52
CA THR A 341 -1.48 -34.25 -3.66
C THR A 341 -2.56 -34.91 -4.54
N GLY A 342 -2.21 -35.38 -5.76
CA GLY A 342 -3.15 -36.06 -6.68
C GLY A 342 -3.32 -37.58 -6.50
N PHE A 343 -2.47 -38.25 -5.72
CA PHE A 343 -2.38 -39.73 -5.69
C PHE A 343 -3.12 -40.36 -4.50
N SER A 344 -3.58 -41.61 -4.70
CA SER A 344 -4.52 -42.36 -3.85
C SER A 344 -4.34 -42.19 -2.34
N GLY A 345 -5.37 -41.65 -1.70
CA GLY A 345 -5.38 -41.24 -0.28
C GLY A 345 -5.80 -39.78 -0.23
N TYR A 346 -6.98 -39.50 0.32
CA TYR A 346 -7.66 -38.22 0.14
C TYR A 346 -7.07 -37.10 1.04
N THR A 347 -5.92 -36.57 0.65
CA THR A 347 -5.06 -35.65 1.42
C THR A 347 -5.58 -34.18 1.54
N GLY A 348 -6.55 -33.91 2.42
CA GLY A 348 -7.55 -32.80 2.33
C GLY A 348 -7.45 -31.51 3.16
N THR A 349 -7.25 -30.29 2.61
CA THR A 349 -7.12 -29.04 3.46
C THR A 349 -7.34 -27.63 2.84
N ILE A 350 -8.11 -26.75 3.53
CA ILE A 350 -8.16 -25.26 3.43
C ILE A 350 -7.61 -24.58 4.71
N LEU A 351 -7.44 -23.25 4.73
CA LEU A 351 -6.90 -22.43 5.82
C LEU A 351 -7.60 -21.00 5.97
N LYS A 352 -7.90 -20.51 7.21
CA LYS A 352 -8.82 -19.44 7.77
C LYS A 352 -8.43 -18.93 9.20
N THR A 353 -8.73 -17.71 9.68
CA THR A 353 -8.91 -17.33 11.13
C THR A 353 -10.35 -17.26 11.60
N SER A 354 -10.60 -17.50 12.89
CA SER A 354 -11.88 -17.20 13.54
C SER A 354 -12.10 -15.68 13.63
N ASN A 355 -11.10 -14.96 14.16
CA ASN A 355 -11.13 -13.54 14.47
C ASN A 355 -9.70 -13.06 14.80
N GLY A 356 -9.24 -11.94 14.23
CA GLY A 356 -8.00 -11.28 14.62
C GLY A 356 -6.73 -12.13 14.47
N GLY A 357 -6.28 -12.66 15.60
CA GLY A 357 -4.96 -13.24 15.83
C GLY A 357 -4.77 -14.69 15.35
N TYR A 358 -3.69 -15.28 15.87
CA TYR A 358 -3.29 -16.68 15.68
C TYR A 358 -4.03 -17.60 16.65
N THR A 359 -4.39 -18.80 16.21
CA THR A 359 -4.94 -19.89 17.07
C THR A 359 -4.66 -21.27 16.50
N TRP A 360 -4.70 -21.39 15.16
CA TRP A 360 -4.46 -22.59 14.35
C TRP A 360 -5.47 -23.75 14.53
N SER A 361 -5.98 -24.29 13.42
CA SER A 361 -6.97 -25.39 13.32
C SER A 361 -7.20 -25.75 11.84
N THR A 362 -8.21 -26.56 11.51
CA THR A 362 -8.80 -26.75 10.17
C THR A 362 -10.35 -26.81 10.33
N GLN A 363 -11.18 -26.09 9.52
CA GLN A 363 -12.65 -26.21 9.53
C GLN A 363 -13.00 -27.49 8.65
N ASN A 364 -14.17 -27.72 8.05
CA ASN A 364 -14.53 -29.02 7.41
C ASN A 364 -14.53 -29.09 5.87
N ILE A 365 -13.60 -29.80 5.20
CA ILE A 365 -13.58 -29.86 3.72
C ILE A 365 -14.29 -31.03 2.99
N GLY A 366 -14.52 -32.17 3.65
CA GLY A 366 -14.79 -33.44 2.94
C GLY A 366 -13.60 -33.98 2.11
N ASN A 367 -13.58 -35.27 1.75
CA ASN A 367 -12.38 -35.96 1.23
C ASN A 367 -12.28 -36.02 -0.33
N THR A 368 -11.14 -35.66 -0.96
CA THR A 368 -10.90 -35.61 -2.45
C THR A 368 -9.41 -35.87 -2.98
N ASN A 369 -8.71 -35.08 -3.84
CA ASN A 369 -7.24 -35.10 -4.22
C ASN A 369 -6.83 -34.15 -5.42
N GLY A 370 -5.63 -33.56 -5.54
CA GLY A 370 -5.36 -32.35 -6.38
C GLY A 370 -6.02 -31.01 -5.89
N LEU A 371 -5.49 -29.77 -6.16
CA LEU A 371 -5.73 -28.41 -5.53
C LEU A 371 -4.73 -27.30 -6.07
N TYR A 372 -5.09 -26.26 -6.87
CA TYR A 372 -4.15 -25.40 -7.67
C TYR A 372 -4.35 -23.87 -8.00
N SER A 373 -5.49 -23.14 -7.89
CA SER A 373 -5.60 -21.64 -7.70
C SER A 373 -7.00 -21.11 -7.38
N ILE A 374 -7.20 -19.84 -6.95
CA ILE A 374 -8.47 -19.32 -6.37
C ILE A 374 -8.68 -17.76 -6.45
N CYS A 375 -9.22 -17.03 -5.43
CA CYS A 375 -10.29 -15.99 -5.50
C CYS A 375 -10.74 -15.23 -4.22
N PHE A 376 -10.64 -13.89 -4.24
CA PHE A 376 -11.57 -12.88 -3.77
C PHE A 376 -11.70 -11.69 -4.76
N SER A 377 -12.37 -10.60 -4.34
CA SER A 377 -13.62 -10.10 -4.91
C SER A 377 -13.98 -8.60 -4.64
N ASP A 378 -15.08 -8.30 -3.92
CA ASP A 378 -15.27 -7.08 -3.09
C ASP A 378 -15.83 -7.43 -1.70
N SER A 379 -16.93 -8.20 -1.61
CA SER A 379 -17.63 -8.47 -0.35
C SER A 379 -17.66 -9.95 0.09
N ILE A 380 -18.05 -10.92 -0.75
CA ILE A 380 -18.31 -12.28 -0.23
C ILE A 380 -17.99 -13.53 -1.12
N ASN A 381 -18.41 -13.61 -2.39
CA ASN A 381 -18.08 -14.58 -3.48
C ASN A 381 -17.79 -16.12 -3.29
N GLY A 382 -17.23 -16.79 -4.34
CA GLY A 382 -17.47 -18.18 -4.83
C GLY A 382 -16.45 -19.36 -4.73
N CYS A 383 -16.03 -19.98 -5.83
CA CYS A 383 -15.94 -21.45 -5.85
C CYS A 383 -14.56 -22.14 -5.95
N ALA A 384 -14.08 -22.85 -4.92
CA ALA A 384 -12.91 -23.76 -4.98
C ALA A 384 -13.13 -24.98 -5.92
N ALA A 385 -12.10 -25.77 -6.25
CA ALA A 385 -12.08 -26.57 -7.48
C ALA A 385 -11.20 -27.82 -7.59
N GLY A 386 -11.57 -29.00 -8.17
CA GLY A 386 -11.02 -29.77 -9.35
C GLY A 386 -10.85 -31.32 -9.55
N TYR A 387 -9.63 -31.82 -9.93
CA TYR A 387 -9.06 -33.19 -10.26
C TYR A 387 -9.89 -34.35 -9.76
N TYR A 388 -9.84 -35.59 -10.25
CA TYR A 388 -11.01 -36.48 -10.50
C TYR A 388 -12.51 -36.02 -10.32
N GLY A 389 -12.91 -34.83 -9.81
CA GLY A 389 -14.29 -34.36 -9.85
C GLY A 389 -14.88 -33.34 -8.87
N ASN A 390 -14.26 -32.81 -7.82
CA ASN A 390 -15.00 -32.03 -6.82
C ASN A 390 -14.68 -30.55 -6.88
N ILE A 391 -15.69 -29.71 -7.03
CA ILE A 391 -15.68 -28.25 -7.28
C ILE A 391 -17.10 -27.77 -6.92
N ARG A 392 -17.40 -26.48 -6.65
CA ARG A 392 -18.81 -26.13 -6.31
C ARG A 392 -19.36 -24.66 -6.49
N LYS A 393 -20.44 -24.15 -5.84
CA LYS A 393 -21.43 -23.06 -6.20
C LYS A 393 -21.68 -21.91 -5.15
N THR A 394 -20.77 -20.94 -4.99
CA THR A 394 -20.74 -20.06 -3.80
C THR A 394 -20.87 -18.54 -3.98
N SER A 395 -21.40 -17.90 -2.92
CA SER A 395 -21.92 -16.53 -2.88
C SER A 395 -21.62 -15.74 -1.59
N ASN A 396 -22.47 -15.77 -0.55
CA ASN A 396 -22.41 -14.92 0.65
C ASN A 396 -21.28 -15.23 1.71
N GLY A 397 -20.03 -15.55 1.34
CA GLY A 397 -18.84 -15.18 2.15
C GLY A 397 -17.83 -16.25 2.55
N GLY A 398 -18.24 -17.50 2.78
CA GLY A 398 -17.41 -18.71 3.00
C GLY A 398 -17.77 -19.55 4.24
N LEU A 399 -19.00 -20.12 4.40
CA LEU A 399 -19.51 -20.54 5.75
C LEU A 399 -20.31 -21.92 5.97
N THR A 400 -21.45 -22.31 5.35
CA THR A 400 -22.19 -23.66 5.47
C THR A 400 -22.24 -24.49 4.12
N TRP A 401 -22.95 -25.63 3.84
CA TRP A 401 -22.56 -26.65 2.75
C TRP A 401 -23.64 -27.58 1.98
N GLU A 402 -23.46 -27.94 0.66
CA GLU A 402 -24.32 -28.73 -0.36
C GLU A 402 -23.58 -29.72 -1.42
N THR A 403 -24.08 -30.22 -2.62
CA THR A 403 -23.40 -31.21 -3.60
C THR A 403 -23.75 -31.37 -5.17
N ILE A 404 -22.85 -31.94 -6.07
CA ILE A 404 -22.72 -31.66 -7.59
C ILE A 404 -22.17 -32.74 -8.66
N SER A 405 -22.29 -32.50 -10.03
CA SER A 405 -21.53 -32.97 -11.29
C SER A 405 -21.08 -31.88 -12.39
N CYS A 406 -20.27 -32.15 -13.48
CA CYS A 406 -20.00 -31.33 -14.73
C CYS A 406 -19.64 -32.10 -16.05
N GLY A 407 -19.10 -33.33 -15.99
CA GLY A 407 -19.25 -34.30 -17.09
C GLY A 407 -18.16 -34.39 -18.17
N THR A 408 -16.96 -34.82 -17.79
CA THR A 408 -15.86 -35.24 -18.70
C THR A 408 -14.75 -36.06 -17.93
N TYR A 409 -13.42 -35.79 -17.98
CA TYR A 409 -12.30 -36.45 -17.23
C TYR A 409 -10.98 -35.59 -17.04
N ASN A 410 -10.98 -34.44 -16.31
CA ASN A 410 -10.04 -33.32 -16.61
C ASN A 410 -9.06 -32.55 -15.55
N GLU A 411 -7.88 -33.03 -15.07
CA GLU A 411 -6.81 -32.39 -14.19
C GLU A 411 -7.17 -31.15 -13.30
N LEU A 412 -6.55 -29.94 -13.46
CA LEU A 412 -7.12 -28.56 -13.41
C LEU A 412 -6.44 -27.36 -12.63
N ASN A 413 -5.52 -26.53 -13.20
CA ASN A 413 -4.28 -26.01 -12.54
C ASN A 413 -3.87 -24.46 -12.30
N SER A 414 -4.62 -23.31 -12.43
CA SER A 414 -4.38 -21.92 -11.79
C SER A 414 -5.38 -20.70 -12.12
N ILE A 415 -5.13 -19.34 -12.13
CA ILE A 415 -6.23 -18.28 -12.18
C ILE A 415 -6.20 -16.71 -12.63
N PHE A 416 -7.32 -15.99 -13.10
CA PHE A 416 -8.03 -14.63 -12.68
C PHE A 416 -9.63 -14.35 -12.47
N PHE A 417 -10.22 -13.16 -12.02
CA PHE A 417 -11.55 -12.42 -12.33
C PHE A 417 -11.36 -10.85 -12.10
N THR A 418 -12.32 -10.00 -12.52
CA THR A 418 -12.16 -8.64 -13.08
C THR A 418 -13.24 -7.58 -12.79
N ASN A 419 -14.49 -7.73 -13.25
CA ASN A 419 -15.59 -6.79 -12.95
C ASN A 419 -16.70 -7.47 -12.09
N PRO A 420 -18.04 -7.29 -12.21
CA PRO A 420 -19.02 -8.01 -11.35
C PRO A 420 -19.73 -9.38 -11.64
N THR A 421 -19.63 -10.19 -12.71
CA THR A 421 -20.28 -11.58 -12.77
C THR A 421 -19.68 -12.69 -13.73
N THR A 422 -18.65 -12.42 -14.56
CA THR A 422 -18.16 -13.16 -15.77
C THR A 422 -17.43 -14.51 -15.68
N GLY A 423 -17.29 -15.37 -16.75
CA GLY A 423 -16.01 -15.77 -17.49
C GLY A 423 -15.31 -17.17 -17.62
N TYR A 424 -13.96 -17.23 -17.58
CA TYR A 424 -13.02 -18.29 -18.06
C TYR A 424 -12.71 -19.46 -17.12
N ILE A 425 -12.51 -20.68 -17.65
CA ILE A 425 -11.82 -21.81 -16.95
C ILE A 425 -10.44 -22.12 -17.67
N VAL A 426 -9.73 -23.28 -17.75
CA VAL A 426 -8.70 -23.74 -18.79
C VAL A 426 -8.30 -25.21 -18.74
N GLY A 427 -7.91 -25.88 -19.86
CA GLY A 427 -7.66 -27.34 -19.90
C GLY A 427 -7.91 -28.20 -21.17
N GLY A 428 -7.59 -29.54 -21.13
CA GLY A 428 -7.81 -30.82 -21.90
C GLY A 428 -6.81 -32.00 -21.46
N SER A 429 -6.45 -33.23 -22.03
CA SER A 429 -5.49 -34.35 -21.50
C SER A 429 -4.02 -34.53 -22.06
N SER A 430 -3.15 -35.29 -21.39
CA SER A 430 -1.83 -35.67 -21.93
C SER A 430 -1.98 -36.70 -23.07
N GLY A 431 -2.35 -36.21 -24.27
CA GLY A 431 -2.63 -37.03 -25.44
C GLY A 431 -3.42 -36.25 -26.50
N ASN A 432 -4.43 -36.94 -27.07
CA ASN A 432 -4.95 -36.65 -28.41
C ASN A 432 -6.05 -35.57 -28.58
N TYR A 433 -7.26 -35.60 -27.96
CA TYR A 433 -8.40 -34.75 -28.39
C TYR A 433 -9.35 -34.19 -27.27
N GLY A 434 -9.27 -32.89 -26.92
CA GLY A 434 -10.17 -32.09 -26.03
C GLY A 434 -9.69 -31.00 -25.03
N TRP A 435 -8.76 -30.07 -25.33
CA TRP A 435 -8.69 -28.72 -24.71
C TRP A 435 -10.00 -27.97 -24.87
N GLU A 436 -10.30 -26.93 -24.11
CA GLU A 436 -11.69 -26.89 -23.67
C GLU A 436 -12.26 -25.51 -23.36
N ILE A 437 -11.86 -24.40 -24.05
CA ILE A 437 -12.26 -23.00 -23.76
C ILE A 437 -13.69 -22.89 -23.06
N PHE A 438 -13.97 -22.27 -21.91
CA PHE A 438 -15.32 -22.23 -21.31
C PHE A 438 -15.52 -20.84 -20.72
N LYS A 439 -16.67 -20.24 -21.05
CA LYS A 439 -17.15 -18.89 -20.66
C LYS A 439 -18.29 -19.00 -19.64
N THR A 440 -18.53 -17.96 -18.83
CA THR A 440 -19.75 -17.81 -18.02
C THR A 440 -20.19 -16.34 -17.89
N ILE A 441 -21.39 -16.09 -17.33
CA ILE A 441 -21.91 -14.73 -17.03
C ILE A 441 -22.66 -14.60 -15.71
N ASN A 442 -23.32 -15.66 -15.25
CA ASN A 442 -24.45 -15.52 -14.32
C ASN A 442 -23.98 -15.68 -12.90
N SER A 443 -22.70 -15.40 -12.65
CA SER A 443 -21.97 -15.67 -11.42
C SER A 443 -21.88 -17.12 -10.98
N GLY A 444 -22.58 -17.97 -11.73
CA GLY A 444 -23.53 -18.82 -11.07
C GLY A 444 -23.86 -20.04 -11.88
N SER A 445 -25.09 -20.17 -12.37
CA SER A 445 -25.75 -21.45 -12.52
C SER A 445 -25.02 -22.51 -13.36
N THR A 446 -24.31 -22.16 -14.46
CA THR A 446 -24.13 -23.14 -15.58
C THR A 446 -22.83 -23.22 -16.51
N TRP A 447 -22.60 -24.27 -17.37
CA TRP A 447 -21.42 -24.44 -18.33
C TRP A 447 -21.67 -25.08 -19.75
N ILE A 448 -20.67 -25.12 -20.67
CA ILE A 448 -20.74 -24.99 -22.18
C ILE A 448 -20.04 -26.13 -23.03
N LYS A 449 -20.00 -26.15 -24.40
CA LYS A 449 -19.18 -27.04 -25.30
C LYS A 449 -18.84 -26.50 -26.73
N GLN A 450 -17.68 -26.77 -27.38
CA GLN A 450 -17.32 -26.39 -28.81
C GLN A 450 -15.90 -26.90 -29.37
N GLY A 451 -15.63 -27.80 -30.38
CA GLY A 451 -14.31 -27.71 -31.17
C GLY A 451 -13.31 -28.89 -31.45
N GLY A 452 -11.97 -28.63 -31.55
CA GLY A 452 -10.81 -29.59 -31.80
C GLY A 452 -9.30 -29.16 -31.56
N GLY A 453 -8.32 -30.09 -31.34
CA GLY A 453 -6.82 -29.92 -31.12
C GLY A 453 -6.00 -31.02 -30.31
N SER A 454 -4.82 -30.74 -29.63
CA SER A 454 -3.98 -31.67 -28.73
C SER A 454 -3.11 -31.04 -27.52
N TYR A 455 -2.69 -31.78 -26.44
CA TYR A 455 -1.80 -31.60 -25.18
C TYR A 455 -1.74 -30.32 -24.17
N GLN A 456 -1.14 -30.42 -22.89
CA GLN A 456 -1.22 -29.82 -21.40
C GLN A 456 -0.87 -28.45 -20.59
N LEU A 457 -1.63 -27.95 -19.55
CA LEU A 457 -1.48 -26.55 -18.91
C LEU A 457 -1.42 -26.25 -17.32
N TYR A 458 -1.39 -24.96 -16.85
CA TYR A 458 -1.07 -24.38 -15.50
C TYR A 458 -1.53 -22.90 -14.99
N SER A 459 -2.28 -21.94 -15.63
CA SER A 459 -2.83 -20.58 -15.10
C SER A 459 -3.81 -19.78 -16.07
N VAL A 460 -4.44 -18.58 -15.85
CA VAL A 460 -5.27 -17.81 -16.91
C VAL A 460 -5.40 -16.28 -16.75
N CYS A 461 -6.08 -15.56 -17.70
CA CYS A 461 -6.10 -14.12 -18.11
C CYS A 461 -7.38 -13.41 -18.76
N PHE A 462 -7.50 -12.04 -18.88
CA PHE A 462 -8.46 -11.07 -19.57
C PHE A 462 -9.14 -9.83 -18.81
N PRO A 463 -8.46 -8.79 -18.23
CA PRO A 463 -8.95 -7.74 -17.27
C PRO A 463 -10.26 -6.91 -17.21
N ASP A 464 -11.08 -6.62 -18.23
CA ASP A 464 -12.33 -5.80 -18.07
C ASP A 464 -13.25 -5.90 -19.31
N ILE A 465 -13.13 -5.02 -20.30
CA ILE A 465 -13.78 -5.24 -21.60
C ILE A 465 -12.96 -5.11 -22.91
N ASN A 466 -11.70 -4.60 -23.02
CA ASN A 466 -10.98 -4.25 -24.31
C ASN A 466 -9.54 -4.81 -24.75
N THR A 467 -8.77 -5.73 -24.11
CA THR A 467 -7.37 -6.23 -24.47
C THR A 467 -7.07 -7.71 -24.02
N GLY A 468 -5.93 -8.42 -24.28
CA GLY A 468 -6.01 -9.90 -24.53
C GLY A 468 -5.12 -11.07 -24.05
N TYR A 469 -3.79 -10.99 -23.89
CA TYR A 469 -2.71 -12.06 -23.85
C TYR A 469 -2.91 -13.37 -22.98
N ALA A 470 -2.11 -14.49 -23.03
CA ALA A 470 -2.73 -15.85 -22.82
C ALA A 470 -2.09 -17.35 -22.76
N VAL A 471 -0.78 -17.69 -22.74
CA VAL A 471 0.05 -19.01 -22.62
C VAL A 471 -0.25 -20.56 -23.02
N GLY A 472 0.51 -21.27 -23.92
CA GLY A 472 0.99 -22.71 -23.80
C GLY A 472 1.99 -23.54 -24.78
N GLY A 473 2.04 -24.91 -24.99
CA GLY A 473 3.05 -25.82 -25.76
C GLY A 473 3.68 -27.15 -25.10
N TYR A 474 4.09 -28.32 -25.74
CA TYR A 474 4.56 -29.71 -25.20
C TYR A 474 6.00 -30.24 -25.22
N LEU A 475 6.42 -30.92 -24.14
CA LEU A 475 7.63 -31.75 -24.02
C LEU A 475 7.29 -33.24 -24.17
N PHE A 476 7.77 -33.86 -25.24
CA PHE A 476 7.79 -35.32 -25.45
C PHE A 476 9.09 -35.95 -24.92
N PRO A 477 9.08 -36.68 -23.79
CA PRO A 477 10.10 -37.68 -23.50
C PRO A 477 9.94 -38.86 -24.49
N PRO A 478 11.03 -39.56 -24.86
CA PRO A 478 12.42 -39.32 -24.46
C PRO A 478 13.16 -38.33 -25.38
N ASN A 479 12.57 -37.94 -26.52
CA ASN A 479 13.29 -37.23 -27.59
C ASN A 479 13.61 -35.75 -27.27
N ASN A 480 13.12 -35.21 -26.15
CA ASN A 480 13.14 -33.79 -25.83
C ASN A 480 12.62 -32.93 -27.01
N ILE A 481 11.56 -33.42 -27.66
CA ILE A 481 10.83 -32.60 -28.64
C ILE A 481 9.93 -31.67 -27.84
N TYR A 482 10.19 -30.38 -27.99
CA TYR A 482 9.41 -29.28 -27.46
C TYR A 482 8.57 -28.69 -28.64
N ILE A 483 7.22 -28.61 -28.56
CA ILE A 483 6.34 -28.04 -29.61
C ILE A 483 5.29 -27.00 -29.12
N CYS A 484 4.87 -26.08 -29.98
CA CYS A 484 3.91 -24.95 -29.83
C CYS A 484 2.41 -25.21 -29.37
N LEU A 485 1.73 -24.38 -28.53
CA LEU A 485 0.27 -24.13 -28.39
C LEU A 485 -0.16 -22.70 -27.85
N PHE A 486 -1.01 -21.91 -28.59
CA PHE A 486 -1.41 -20.46 -28.39
C PHE A 486 -2.55 -20.01 -29.37
N ILE A 487 -2.92 -18.69 -29.47
CA ILE A 487 -3.98 -17.92 -30.21
C ILE A 487 -3.79 -16.25 -30.07
N LYS A 488 -4.29 -15.14 -30.75
CA LYS A 488 -4.42 -13.65 -30.22
C LYS A 488 -5.78 -12.93 -30.51
N THR A 489 -6.29 -11.77 -29.97
CA THR A 489 -7.76 -11.43 -30.06
C THR A 489 -8.41 -9.98 -30.05
N THR A 490 -9.75 -9.84 -30.22
CA THR A 490 -10.74 -8.69 -30.10
C THR A 490 -12.28 -9.07 -30.18
N ASN A 491 -13.03 -9.49 -29.10
CA ASN A 491 -14.51 -9.87 -28.97
C ASN A 491 -14.92 -10.80 -27.79
N GLY A 492 -14.00 -11.26 -26.96
CA GLY A 492 -14.37 -12.04 -25.77
C GLY A 492 -15.04 -13.42 -25.98
N GLY A 493 -14.96 -14.06 -27.17
CA GLY A 493 -14.55 -15.47 -27.14
C GLY A 493 -14.88 -16.56 -28.18
N THR A 494 -15.55 -16.33 -29.31
CA THR A 494 -16.26 -17.40 -30.08
C THR A 494 -15.50 -18.52 -30.83
N ASN A 495 -14.26 -18.42 -31.37
CA ASN A 495 -13.60 -19.43 -32.24
C ASN A 495 -12.03 -19.27 -32.41
N TRP A 496 -11.16 -20.30 -32.67
CA TRP A 496 -9.66 -20.14 -32.56
C TRP A 496 -8.59 -20.86 -33.52
N ALA A 497 -7.27 -20.44 -33.57
CA ALA A 497 -6.16 -20.76 -34.59
C ALA A 497 -4.62 -20.30 -34.34
N VAL A 498 -3.67 -20.15 -35.33
CA VAL A 498 -2.13 -20.27 -35.29
C VAL A 498 -1.09 -19.06 -35.10
N GLN A 499 0.26 -19.29 -35.27
CA GLN A 499 1.61 -18.63 -34.95
C GLN A 499 2.57 -19.25 -33.88
N SER A 500 3.66 -18.61 -33.42
CA SER A 500 4.81 -19.37 -32.89
C SER A 500 5.95 -18.60 -32.16
N TRP A 501 5.83 -17.42 -31.53
CA TRP A 501 7.00 -16.73 -30.88
C TRP A 501 7.61 -17.47 -29.66
N SER A 502 7.47 -18.79 -29.55
CA SER A 502 8.47 -19.65 -28.96
C SER A 502 8.60 -21.00 -29.70
N SER A 503 9.69 -21.73 -29.49
CA SER A 503 9.79 -23.21 -29.58
C SER A 503 10.35 -23.80 -28.27
N TYR A 504 10.54 -22.87 -27.36
CA TYR A 504 11.13 -22.87 -26.06
C TYR A 504 9.91 -22.72 -25.08
N PRO A 505 9.59 -23.66 -24.19
CA PRO A 505 8.66 -23.49 -23.04
C PRO A 505 8.34 -22.05 -22.44
N LEU A 506 7.18 -21.79 -21.77
CA LEU A 506 6.76 -20.58 -20.94
C LEU A 506 5.51 -20.89 -19.99
N ASN A 507 5.41 -20.73 -18.65
CA ASN A 507 4.44 -21.43 -17.74
C ASN A 507 3.29 -20.63 -17.11
N SER A 508 3.50 -19.59 -16.28
CA SER A 508 2.39 -18.87 -15.58
C SER A 508 2.71 -17.38 -15.39
N ILE A 509 1.72 -16.54 -15.11
CA ILE A 509 1.54 -15.19 -15.71
C ILE A 509 1.19 -14.12 -14.52
N ASN A 510 1.32 -12.73 -14.56
CA ASN A 510 0.53 -11.54 -13.93
C ASN A 510 0.10 -9.98 -14.33
N PHE A 511 -0.24 -9.29 -15.47
CA PHE A 511 -1.29 -8.13 -15.50
C PHE A 511 -1.51 -6.91 -14.49
N THR A 512 -1.79 -5.67 -14.94
CA THR A 512 -2.64 -4.60 -14.30
C THR A 512 -3.61 -3.84 -15.27
N ASP A 513 -3.23 -2.68 -15.87
CA ASP A 513 -4.09 -1.58 -16.44
C ASP A 513 -3.96 -1.19 -17.96
N GLU A 514 -3.23 -0.14 -18.42
CA GLU A 514 -3.36 0.45 -19.80
C GLU A 514 -2.21 0.21 -20.82
N ASN A 515 -0.98 0.66 -20.60
CA ASN A 515 0.13 0.66 -21.58
C ASN A 515 1.43 -0.25 -21.43
N ASN A 516 1.69 -1.24 -20.53
CA ASN A 516 3.07 -1.66 -20.14
C ASN A 516 3.65 -3.14 -19.78
N GLY A 517 3.43 -4.39 -20.33
CA GLY A 517 4.30 -5.56 -19.85
C GLY A 517 4.71 -6.93 -20.46
N CYS A 518 5.36 -7.75 -19.58
CA CYS A 518 5.67 -9.23 -19.52
C CYS A 518 6.74 -9.60 -18.44
N ALA A 519 7.28 -10.84 -18.40
CA ALA A 519 8.23 -11.38 -17.37
C ALA A 519 9.78 -11.27 -17.62
N VAL A 520 10.61 -12.34 -17.80
CA VAL A 520 12.08 -12.28 -18.18
C VAL A 520 12.90 -13.45 -18.87
N GLY A 521 12.49 -14.68 -19.22
CA GLY A 521 13.09 -15.44 -20.37
C GLY A 521 13.81 -16.79 -20.20
N MET A 522 14.53 -17.28 -21.22
CA MET A 522 15.61 -18.30 -21.13
C MET A 522 16.66 -18.09 -22.24
N ASN A 523 17.88 -18.60 -22.05
CA ASN A 523 18.99 -18.85 -22.98
C ASN A 523 18.59 -19.30 -24.43
N GLY A 524 17.85 -18.45 -25.15
CA GLY A 524 17.48 -18.56 -26.55
C GLY A 524 16.32 -17.65 -27.00
N THR A 525 15.36 -17.29 -26.12
CA THR A 525 14.09 -16.67 -26.56
C THR A 525 13.35 -15.91 -25.47
N ILE A 526 12.37 -15.08 -25.87
CA ILE A 526 11.45 -14.35 -24.98
C ILE A 526 10.19 -13.77 -25.69
N ILE A 527 9.20 -13.19 -24.97
CA ILE A 527 8.44 -12.00 -25.46
C ILE A 527 8.02 -10.97 -24.38
N LYS A 528 7.98 -9.68 -24.75
CA LYS A 528 7.39 -8.53 -24.03
C LYS A 528 5.97 -8.20 -24.58
N THR A 529 5.52 -6.95 -24.65
CA THR A 529 4.59 -6.41 -25.68
C THR A 529 4.96 -4.96 -26.06
N THR A 530 4.32 -4.34 -27.07
CA THR A 530 4.08 -2.89 -27.25
C THR A 530 3.00 -2.66 -28.30
N ASN A 531 2.41 -1.45 -28.30
CA ASN A 531 1.61 -0.85 -29.39
C ASN A 531 0.53 -1.80 -29.96
N GLY A 532 -0.46 -2.16 -29.13
CA GLY A 532 -1.54 -3.09 -29.51
C GLY A 532 -1.07 -4.53 -29.79
N GLY A 533 0.22 -4.83 -29.57
CA GLY A 533 0.91 -6.09 -29.77
C GLY A 533 1.56 -6.34 -31.17
N ALA A 534 2.78 -5.78 -31.45
CA ALA A 534 3.51 -5.72 -32.76
C ALA A 534 4.89 -6.46 -33.03
N ASN A 535 6.11 -5.85 -32.88
CA ASN A 535 7.45 -6.18 -33.53
C ASN A 535 8.59 -6.84 -32.64
N TRP A 536 9.92 -6.53 -32.70
CA TRP A 536 11.09 -7.25 -32.04
C TRP A 536 12.60 -6.89 -32.34
N SER A 537 13.56 -7.71 -31.81
CA SER A 537 15.08 -7.72 -31.79
C SER A 537 15.87 -7.27 -30.50
N VAL A 538 16.91 -8.03 -30.02
CA VAL A 538 17.76 -7.75 -28.78
C VAL A 538 19.09 -8.54 -28.38
N PRO A 539 19.35 -9.82 -28.76
CA PRO A 539 20.31 -10.87 -28.26
C PRO A 539 21.05 -10.99 -26.86
N SER A 540 21.35 -12.26 -26.42
CA SER A 540 22.55 -12.83 -25.68
C SER A 540 22.42 -13.59 -24.29
N SER A 541 22.90 -14.85 -24.14
CA SER A 541 23.09 -15.69 -22.89
C SER A 541 21.94 -15.87 -21.82
N GLY A 542 22.22 -16.15 -20.50
CA GLY A 542 21.21 -16.43 -19.43
C GLY A 542 21.57 -17.27 -18.17
N THR A 543 20.64 -17.40 -17.21
CA THR A 543 20.59 -18.50 -16.24
C THR A 543 20.12 -19.74 -16.97
N ASN A 544 20.40 -20.94 -16.44
CA ASN A 544 19.61 -22.15 -16.70
C ASN A 544 18.92 -22.67 -15.43
N ASN A 545 18.96 -21.87 -14.34
CA ASN A 545 17.90 -21.89 -13.34
C ASN A 545 16.61 -21.36 -13.97
N THR A 546 15.77 -22.33 -14.29
CA THR A 546 14.47 -22.46 -14.95
C THR A 546 13.33 -21.44 -14.60
N LEU A 547 13.65 -20.18 -14.22
CA LEU A 547 12.80 -19.00 -13.94
C LEU A 547 11.36 -19.19 -13.36
N LYS A 548 11.20 -18.82 -12.08
CA LYS A 548 10.13 -18.09 -11.36
C LYS A 548 8.87 -17.57 -12.08
N SER A 549 8.44 -16.33 -11.76
CA SER A 549 9.28 -15.18 -11.40
C SER A 549 8.65 -13.90 -10.81
N ILE A 550 7.64 -13.29 -11.42
CA ILE A 550 7.40 -11.84 -11.33
C ILE A 550 6.29 -11.40 -10.36
N TYR A 551 6.39 -10.18 -9.87
CA TYR A 551 5.34 -9.19 -9.64
C TYR A 551 6.03 -7.88 -9.27
N PHE A 552 5.28 -6.80 -9.38
CA PHE A 552 5.55 -5.46 -8.89
C PHE A 552 4.19 -4.70 -8.95
N SER A 553 3.89 -3.64 -8.18
CA SER A 553 2.46 -3.27 -7.93
C SER A 553 1.74 -2.29 -8.85
N ASP A 554 2.37 -1.16 -9.09
CA ASP A 554 1.80 0.13 -9.47
C ASP A 554 2.66 0.79 -10.58
N ILE A 555 3.09 2.05 -10.45
CA ILE A 555 4.23 2.56 -11.24
C ILE A 555 5.61 2.12 -10.66
N ASN A 556 5.67 1.64 -9.42
CA ASN A 556 6.86 1.31 -8.62
C ASN A 556 7.09 -0.20 -8.35
N ASN A 557 6.66 -0.78 -7.21
CA ASN A 557 7.50 -1.52 -6.24
C ASN A 557 7.77 -3.05 -6.44
N GLY A 558 8.99 -3.55 -6.13
CA GLY A 558 9.38 -5.00 -6.17
C GLY A 558 10.90 -5.33 -6.34
N TYR A 559 11.35 -6.53 -5.93
CA TYR A 559 12.77 -6.91 -5.62
C TYR A 559 13.11 -8.29 -6.26
N ILE A 560 14.15 -9.15 -6.06
CA ILE A 560 14.28 -10.42 -6.90
C ILE A 560 15.00 -11.63 -6.25
N VAL A 561 14.73 -12.86 -6.73
CA VAL A 561 15.19 -14.21 -6.35
C VAL A 561 15.45 -15.23 -7.51
N GLY A 562 15.95 -16.46 -7.22
CA GLY A 562 16.05 -17.62 -8.16
C GLY A 562 16.40 -19.02 -7.58
N PHE A 563 15.99 -20.12 -8.26
CA PHE A 563 16.32 -21.54 -7.95
C PHE A 563 17.80 -21.75 -8.11
N GLY A 564 18.33 -22.62 -7.27
CA GLY A 564 19.75 -22.83 -7.23
C GLY A 564 20.38 -21.48 -6.87
N GLY A 565 21.15 -20.90 -7.81
CA GLY A 565 21.91 -19.65 -7.61
C GLY A 565 21.75 -18.58 -8.71
N ILE A 566 20.67 -17.80 -8.65
CA ILE A 566 20.53 -16.55 -9.44
C ILE A 566 19.65 -15.50 -8.72
N ILE A 567 20.19 -14.40 -8.16
CA ILE A 567 19.43 -13.57 -7.18
C ILE A 567 19.50 -12.04 -7.36
N LEU A 568 18.46 -11.50 -8.02
CA LEU A 568 18.35 -10.18 -8.66
C LEU A 568 18.07 -8.87 -7.84
N LYS A 569 17.68 -7.78 -8.58
CA LYS A 569 16.63 -6.71 -8.36
C LYS A 569 16.44 -5.76 -9.60
N THR A 570 15.26 -5.12 -9.82
CA THR A 570 14.93 -4.23 -10.99
C THR A 570 14.22 -2.88 -10.63
N THR A 571 14.02 -1.91 -11.58
CA THR A 571 13.32 -0.58 -11.55
C THR A 571 13.07 0.14 -12.92
N ASN A 572 13.04 -0.49 -14.11
CA ASN A 572 12.70 0.30 -15.32
C ASN A 572 11.96 -0.39 -16.47
N CYS A 573 11.16 -1.42 -16.18
CA CYS A 573 10.41 -2.18 -17.20
C CYS A 573 11.34 -2.91 -18.25
N GLY A 574 12.63 -2.51 -18.44
CA GLY A 574 13.82 -2.94 -17.64
C GLY A 574 15.26 -2.78 -18.27
N THR A 575 16.34 -2.50 -17.47
CA THR A 575 17.78 -2.37 -17.91
C THR A 575 18.93 -3.06 -17.08
N ASN A 576 18.94 -3.09 -15.73
CA ASN A 576 19.71 -3.90 -14.70
C ASN A 576 19.03 -5.01 -13.78
N TRP A 577 18.48 -6.21 -14.15
CA TRP A 577 17.79 -7.15 -13.20
C TRP A 577 19.03 -7.78 -12.46
N GLU A 578 19.67 -7.16 -11.41
CA GLU A 578 21.06 -7.47 -10.84
C GLU A 578 21.29 -7.65 -9.27
N THR A 579 22.47 -8.08 -8.73
CA THR A 579 22.66 -9.10 -7.59
C THR A 579 23.47 -8.87 -6.26
N GLN A 580 23.35 -9.75 -5.21
CA GLN A 580 24.20 -9.87 -3.93
C GLN A 580 24.43 -11.34 -3.34
N ILE A 581 24.73 -11.65 -2.03
CA ILE A 581 25.35 -12.94 -1.47
C ILE A 581 24.62 -13.81 -0.32
N SER A 582 24.40 -15.15 -0.51
CA SER A 582 23.95 -16.34 0.36
C SER A 582 22.52 -16.49 1.03
N GLY A 583 21.79 -17.65 1.02
CA GLY A 583 20.63 -17.87 1.96
C GLY A 583 19.84 -19.20 2.10
N THR A 584 19.55 -19.98 1.04
CA THR A 584 18.72 -21.22 1.15
C THR A 584 18.45 -21.93 -0.19
N THR A 585 17.91 -23.16 -0.15
CA THR A 585 17.40 -23.96 -1.29
C THR A 585 15.86 -23.91 -1.51
N ASN A 586 15.25 -22.70 -1.55
CA ASN A 586 13.81 -22.49 -1.80
C ASN A 586 13.35 -21.10 -2.43
N ALA A 587 12.31 -21.05 -3.29
CA ALA A 587 11.87 -20.10 -4.39
C ALA A 587 11.23 -18.68 -4.43
N LEU A 588 9.98 -18.47 -3.99
CA LEU A 588 8.91 -17.69 -4.67
C LEU A 588 8.53 -18.10 -6.16
N TYR A 589 7.31 -17.78 -6.67
CA TYR A 589 6.68 -17.99 -8.02
C TYR A 589 6.37 -16.62 -8.55
N SER A 590 5.24 -16.10 -8.09
CA SER A 590 4.96 -14.68 -8.13
C SER A 590 5.74 -14.04 -7.01
N VAL A 591 5.81 -12.73 -7.08
CA VAL A 591 5.74 -11.94 -5.85
C VAL A 591 4.44 -11.17 -5.84
N PHE A 592 4.35 -10.22 -4.88
CA PHE A 592 3.33 -9.27 -4.40
C PHE A 592 3.80 -9.18 -2.79
N PHE A 593 3.82 -8.36 -1.68
CA PHE A 593 3.68 -7.06 -0.85
C PHE A 593 2.52 -5.97 -0.76
N THR A 594 1.61 -5.88 0.24
CA THR A 594 0.17 -5.47 0.03
C THR A 594 -0.46 -4.06 0.17
N ASP A 595 -0.70 -3.38 1.32
CA ASP A 595 -1.39 -2.06 1.38
C ASP A 595 -0.55 -0.74 1.27
N VAL A 596 0.63 -0.54 1.90
CA VAL A 596 1.62 0.51 1.53
C VAL A 596 3.14 0.30 1.87
N ASN A 597 3.59 -0.75 2.59
CA ASN A 597 5.00 -1.23 2.85
C ASN A 597 5.18 -2.60 3.64
N THR A 598 4.85 -3.84 3.15
CA THR A 598 4.73 -5.15 3.91
C THR A 598 4.28 -6.35 3.05
N GLY A 599 4.76 -7.59 3.25
CA GLY A 599 4.35 -8.79 2.46
C GLY A 599 5.06 -10.11 2.81
N TYR A 600 4.51 -11.26 2.43
CA TYR A 600 4.97 -12.60 2.85
C TYR A 600 5.25 -13.50 1.61
N ALA A 601 6.02 -14.61 1.66
CA ALA A 601 6.19 -15.71 0.64
C ALA A 601 6.00 -17.12 1.25
N VAL A 602 5.83 -18.35 0.69
CA VAL A 602 5.43 -18.96 -0.61
C VAL A 602 5.96 -20.34 -1.00
N GLY A 603 5.78 -21.51 -0.38
CA GLY A 603 5.88 -22.81 -1.12
C GLY A 603 6.81 -23.92 -0.56
N ASP A 604 7.19 -24.96 -1.31
CA ASP A 604 7.89 -26.16 -0.77
C ASP A 604 9.11 -25.92 0.15
N GLY A 605 9.22 -26.82 1.13
CA GLY A 605 9.63 -26.51 2.50
C GLY A 605 8.46 -26.12 3.42
N GLY A 606 7.40 -25.52 2.90
CA GLY A 606 6.18 -25.18 3.64
C GLY A 606 5.73 -23.71 3.52
N GLU A 607 6.59 -22.91 2.92
CA GLU A 607 6.73 -21.48 3.07
C GLU A 607 5.43 -20.67 3.06
N ILE A 608 5.00 -20.21 4.24
CA ILE A 608 5.14 -18.80 4.65
C ILE A 608 6.61 -18.44 5.02
N LEU A 609 6.92 -17.14 4.89
CA LEU A 609 8.13 -16.32 5.04
C LEU A 609 7.67 -14.85 5.21
N LYS A 610 8.37 -13.97 5.96
CA LYS A 610 7.90 -12.58 6.29
C LYS A 610 8.99 -11.48 6.46
N TYR A 611 8.69 -10.22 6.15
CA TYR A 611 9.52 -9.05 6.53
C TYR A 611 9.38 -8.52 8.00
N THR A 612 10.47 -8.35 8.78
CA THR A 612 10.66 -7.21 9.74
C THR A 612 11.95 -6.37 9.52
N ASN A 613 11.87 -5.17 8.89
CA ASN A 613 12.87 -4.06 8.88
C ASN A 613 12.54 -2.79 8.05
N GLY A 614 11.78 -2.79 6.96
CA GLY A 614 11.43 -1.56 6.23
C GLY A 614 10.39 -0.72 6.97
N LEU A 615 9.65 0.10 6.23
CA LEU A 615 8.87 1.22 6.77
C LEU A 615 7.58 0.74 7.46
N SER A 616 7.66 0.47 8.76
CA SER A 616 6.48 0.17 9.59
C SER A 616 5.71 1.45 9.90
N GLY A 617 4.47 1.52 9.42
CA GLY A 617 3.54 2.61 9.73
C GLY A 617 3.47 3.70 8.66
N ARG A 618 2.64 4.71 8.93
CA ARG A 618 2.33 5.85 8.06
C ARG A 618 2.75 7.15 8.76
N PRO A 619 3.34 8.14 8.06
CA PRO A 619 3.57 9.46 8.63
C PRO A 619 2.24 10.11 9.03
N SER A 620 2.28 10.93 10.07
CA SER A 620 1.16 11.74 10.53
C SER A 620 0.73 12.72 9.43
N ILE A 621 -0.50 13.23 9.54
CA ILE A 621 -0.92 14.41 8.78
C ILE A 621 0.16 15.50 8.95
N PRO A 622 0.66 16.10 7.87
CA PRO A 622 1.63 17.18 7.94
C PRO A 622 1.17 18.32 8.87
N PHE A 623 1.99 18.66 9.85
CA PHE A 623 1.69 19.68 10.85
C PHE A 623 2.45 20.98 10.53
N GLY A 624 1.69 22.05 10.29
CA GLY A 624 2.16 23.40 9.96
C GLY A 624 0.97 24.35 9.78
N SER A 625 1.19 25.55 9.25
CA SER A 625 0.12 26.53 9.03
C SER A 625 -0.88 26.08 7.95
N ILE A 626 -2.18 26.09 8.27
CA ILE A 626 -3.25 25.63 7.37
C ILE A 626 -4.06 26.76 6.70
N ASN A 627 -3.92 27.99 7.19
CA ASN A 627 -4.50 29.19 6.56
C ASN A 627 -3.36 30.19 6.33
N LEU A 628 -3.22 30.65 5.10
CA LEU A 628 -2.13 31.49 4.62
C LEU A 628 -2.68 32.64 3.76
N CYS A 629 -1.89 33.70 3.63
CA CYS A 629 -2.21 34.86 2.79
C CYS A 629 -1.59 34.73 1.41
N MET A 630 -2.06 35.51 0.44
CA MET A 630 -1.46 35.58 -0.90
C MET A 630 0.02 36.01 -0.80
N ASN A 631 0.87 35.36 -1.60
CA ASN A 631 2.34 35.41 -1.48
C ASN A 631 2.86 35.10 -0.05
N PRO A 632 2.60 33.89 0.48
CA PRO A 632 3.04 33.52 1.82
C PRO A 632 4.54 33.18 1.86
N PRO A 633 5.25 33.49 2.95
CA PRO A 633 6.66 33.13 3.09
C PRO A 633 6.86 31.61 3.18
N ASN A 634 8.06 31.14 2.85
CA ASN A 634 8.40 29.71 2.80
C ASN A 634 8.01 29.00 4.10
N THR A 635 7.05 28.08 4.02
CA THR A 635 6.34 27.53 5.17
C THR A 635 6.79 26.10 5.45
N SER A 636 7.31 25.83 6.65
CA SER A 636 7.73 24.48 7.05
C SER A 636 6.57 23.66 7.62
N TYR A 637 6.48 22.41 7.18
CA TYR A 637 5.57 21.38 7.68
C TYR A 637 6.38 20.23 8.28
N THR A 638 5.83 19.59 9.30
CA THR A 638 6.51 18.56 10.10
C THR A 638 5.71 17.26 10.14
N THR A 639 6.39 16.12 10.35
CA THR A 639 5.75 14.81 10.52
C THR A 639 6.51 13.95 11.53
N ASN A 640 5.89 12.87 12.04
CA ASN A 640 6.56 11.93 12.93
C ASN A 640 7.53 11.00 12.18
N SER A 641 8.48 10.41 12.91
CA SER A 641 9.36 9.40 12.36
C SER A 641 8.61 8.10 12.04
N VAL A 642 8.68 7.66 10.78
CA VAL A 642 8.39 6.28 10.38
C VAL A 642 9.60 5.41 10.67
N GLU A 643 9.37 4.21 11.18
CA GLU A 643 10.42 3.27 11.54
C GLU A 643 11.29 2.94 10.31
N PHE A 644 12.62 2.96 10.46
CA PHE A 644 13.58 2.66 9.39
C PHE A 644 13.53 3.55 8.12
N ALA A 645 12.87 4.71 8.17
CA ALA A 645 13.01 5.75 7.15
C ALA A 645 14.37 6.45 7.29
N THR A 646 15.12 6.59 6.19
CA THR A 646 16.38 7.35 6.16
C THR A 646 16.19 8.79 5.65
N SER A 647 15.00 9.08 5.13
CA SER A 647 14.60 10.34 4.49
C SER A 647 13.08 10.36 4.29
N TYR A 648 12.53 11.46 3.78
CA TYR A 648 11.12 11.67 3.52
C TYR A 648 10.95 12.37 2.17
N ILE A 649 9.87 12.03 1.46
CA ILE A 649 9.47 12.68 0.21
C ILE A 649 8.20 13.47 0.50
N TRP A 650 8.26 14.76 0.19
CA TRP A 650 7.20 15.73 0.41
C TRP A 650 6.58 16.14 -0.93
N GLU A 651 5.26 16.15 -1.00
CA GLU A 651 4.48 16.38 -2.22
C GLU A 651 3.39 17.44 -1.97
N ILE A 652 3.14 18.29 -2.97
CA ILE A 652 2.09 19.33 -2.93
C ILE A 652 1.24 19.26 -4.20
N SER A 653 -0.07 19.43 -4.05
CA SER A 653 -1.05 19.42 -5.15
C SER A 653 -2.08 20.56 -4.97
N PRO A 654 -2.48 21.29 -6.03
CA PRO A 654 -2.01 21.15 -7.41
C PRO A 654 -0.57 21.66 -7.58
N SER A 655 0.12 21.20 -8.64
CA SER A 655 1.55 21.48 -8.85
C SER A 655 1.89 22.95 -9.10
N ASN A 656 0.89 23.79 -9.41
CA ASN A 656 1.07 25.25 -9.52
C ASN A 656 0.99 25.98 -8.17
N ALA A 657 0.76 25.29 -7.05
CA ALA A 657 0.74 25.88 -5.71
C ALA A 657 2.14 26.21 -5.16
N GLY A 658 3.15 25.41 -5.51
CA GLY A 658 4.52 25.56 -5.03
C GLY A 658 5.35 24.31 -5.23
N SER A 659 6.51 24.25 -4.58
CA SER A 659 7.40 23.09 -4.57
C SER A 659 7.97 22.84 -3.17
N PHE A 660 8.54 21.67 -2.91
CA PHE A 660 9.11 21.31 -1.60
C PHE A 660 10.64 21.31 -1.61
N VAL A 661 11.21 21.89 -0.55
CA VAL A 661 12.64 21.81 -0.21
C VAL A 661 12.80 21.07 1.11
N GLY A 662 13.66 20.05 1.12
CA GLY A 662 13.96 19.22 2.29
C GLY A 662 13.49 17.78 2.15
N ASN A 663 14.26 16.85 2.73
CA ASN A 663 14.03 15.40 2.67
C ASN A 663 14.06 14.73 4.06
N GLY A 664 13.78 15.50 5.12
CA GLY A 664 13.73 15.03 6.51
C GLY A 664 12.31 15.09 7.09
N LEU A 665 12.22 14.96 8.41
CA LEU A 665 10.97 15.14 9.18
C LEU A 665 10.33 16.53 9.03
N ILE A 666 11.05 17.46 8.41
CA ILE A 666 10.61 18.80 8.05
C ILE A 666 10.77 18.96 6.54
N GLY A 667 9.70 19.35 5.86
CA GLY A 667 9.70 19.83 4.49
C GLY A 667 9.24 21.28 4.46
N THR A 668 9.87 22.13 3.65
CA THR A 668 9.50 23.54 3.51
C THR A 668 8.91 23.78 2.14
N VAL A 669 7.70 24.34 2.08
CA VAL A 669 7.08 24.77 0.82
C VAL A 669 7.68 26.10 0.38
N ASP A 670 8.20 26.11 -0.84
CA ASP A 670 8.47 27.29 -1.65
C ASP A 670 7.19 27.59 -2.44
N TRP A 671 6.42 28.59 -2.01
CA TRP A 671 5.09 28.87 -2.54
C TRP A 671 5.16 29.69 -3.83
N ASN A 672 4.26 29.41 -4.77
CA ASN A 672 4.13 30.23 -5.97
C ASN A 672 3.43 31.56 -5.63
N GLU A 673 4.08 32.70 -5.90
CA GLU A 673 3.62 34.05 -5.50
C GLU A 673 2.18 34.36 -5.93
N THR A 674 1.73 33.80 -7.07
CA THR A 674 0.40 34.02 -7.64
C THR A 674 -0.63 32.93 -7.30
N PHE A 675 -0.32 32.00 -6.39
CA PHE A 675 -1.27 30.96 -6.01
C PHE A 675 -2.26 31.45 -4.93
N SER A 676 -3.54 31.19 -5.17
CA SER A 676 -4.60 31.30 -4.18
C SER A 676 -5.61 30.17 -4.40
N GLY A 677 -6.11 29.57 -3.31
CA GLY A 677 -6.98 28.41 -3.31
C GLY A 677 -6.50 27.33 -2.35
N THR A 678 -7.00 26.11 -2.56
CA THR A 678 -6.68 24.96 -1.70
C THR A 678 -5.48 24.18 -2.22
N ALA A 679 -4.46 24.04 -1.40
CA ALA A 679 -3.35 23.10 -1.60
C ALA A 679 -3.50 21.89 -0.66
N LEU A 680 -3.10 20.72 -1.16
CA LEU A 680 -2.99 19.47 -0.42
C LEU A 680 -1.52 19.12 -0.26
N ILE A 681 -1.07 18.91 0.97
CA ILE A 681 0.31 18.53 1.31
C ILE A 681 0.32 17.10 1.83
N THR A 682 1.20 16.28 1.28
CA THR A 682 1.43 14.88 1.68
C THR A 682 2.90 14.59 1.89
N VAL A 683 3.19 13.59 2.73
CA VAL A 683 4.55 13.11 2.98
C VAL A 683 4.57 11.59 3.10
N LYS A 684 5.64 10.97 2.60
CA LYS A 684 5.93 9.54 2.76
C LYS A 684 7.36 9.36 3.26
N GLY A 685 7.58 8.35 4.10
CA GLY A 685 8.96 7.92 4.43
C GLY A 685 9.65 7.36 3.20
N HIS A 686 10.98 7.46 3.14
CA HIS A 686 11.80 6.88 2.08
C HIS A 686 13.08 6.28 2.67
N ASN A 687 13.50 5.14 2.14
CA ASN A 687 14.85 4.62 2.34
C ASN A 687 15.38 4.01 1.03
N SER A 688 16.65 3.56 1.04
CA SER A 688 17.31 2.89 -0.10
C SER A 688 16.60 1.62 -0.60
N LEU A 689 15.52 1.20 0.07
CA LEU A 689 14.70 0.06 -0.27
C LEU A 689 13.32 0.45 -0.84
N GLY A 690 12.88 1.70 -0.75
CA GLY A 690 11.64 2.20 -1.34
C GLY A 690 10.95 3.28 -0.52
N ASP A 691 9.79 3.72 -1.01
CA ASP A 691 8.88 4.63 -0.33
C ASP A 691 7.98 3.89 0.67
N GLY A 692 7.44 4.62 1.65
CA GLY A 692 6.48 4.12 2.63
C GLY A 692 5.05 4.57 2.35
N ALA A 693 4.16 4.30 3.30
CA ALA A 693 2.79 4.80 3.24
C ALA A 693 2.76 6.34 3.15
N VAL A 694 1.96 6.87 2.22
CA VAL A 694 1.67 8.30 2.12
C VAL A 694 0.82 8.73 3.31
N SER A 695 1.10 9.88 3.91
CA SER A 695 0.27 10.49 4.95
C SER A 695 -1.18 10.69 4.48
N LYS A 696 -2.10 10.94 5.41
CA LYS A 696 -3.32 11.67 5.04
C LYS A 696 -2.93 13.11 4.64
N PRO A 697 -3.63 13.74 3.69
CA PRO A 697 -3.28 15.09 3.25
C PRO A 697 -3.55 16.11 4.36
N CYS A 698 -2.62 17.06 4.52
CA CYS A 698 -2.89 18.33 5.17
C CYS A 698 -3.53 19.26 4.14
N ILE A 699 -4.64 19.90 4.51
CA ILE A 699 -5.35 20.85 3.66
C ILE A 699 -4.90 22.25 4.07
N VAL A 700 -4.35 23.00 3.11
CA VAL A 700 -3.88 24.38 3.32
C VAL A 700 -4.66 25.31 2.40
N ILE A 701 -5.21 26.37 2.95
CA ILE A 701 -5.95 27.40 2.22
C ILE A 701 -5.04 28.63 2.09
N VAL A 702 -4.72 29.02 0.86
CA VAL A 702 -4.02 30.27 0.56
C VAL A 702 -5.05 31.27 0.06
N ASN A 703 -5.33 32.31 0.86
CA ASN A 703 -6.32 33.32 0.54
C ASN A 703 -5.87 34.19 -0.65
N SER A 704 -6.81 34.74 -1.40
CA SER A 704 -6.56 35.70 -2.48
C SER A 704 -6.18 37.11 -1.99
N THR A 705 -6.22 37.34 -0.68
CA THR A 705 -5.80 38.58 -0.04
C THR A 705 -4.34 38.48 0.42
N SER A 706 -3.53 39.47 0.04
CA SER A 706 -2.19 39.67 0.62
C SER A 706 -2.29 40.11 2.08
N THR A 707 -1.21 39.94 2.85
CA THR A 707 -1.13 40.49 4.21
C THR A 707 -1.40 42.01 4.21
N PRO A 708 -2.30 42.52 5.07
CA PRO A 708 -2.57 43.96 5.12
C PRO A 708 -1.31 44.74 5.56
N PRO A 709 -1.12 45.98 5.09
CA PRO A 709 0.00 46.81 5.54
C PRO A 709 -0.08 47.06 7.05
N THR A 710 1.08 47.12 7.70
CA THR A 710 1.19 47.45 9.13
C THR A 710 0.53 48.81 9.39
N PRO A 711 -0.52 48.88 10.24
CA PRO A 711 -1.22 50.14 10.51
C PRO A 711 -0.35 51.10 11.32
N THR A 712 -0.58 52.39 11.13
CA THR A 712 -0.04 53.44 12.00
C THR A 712 -1.15 54.02 12.88
N ILE A 713 -0.77 54.43 14.10
CA ILE A 713 -1.68 55.08 15.04
C ILE A 713 -1.39 56.58 15.05
N THR A 714 -2.40 57.39 14.75
CA THR A 714 -2.39 58.83 15.04
C THR A 714 -3.12 59.08 16.36
N LYS A 715 -2.58 59.95 17.22
CA LYS A 715 -3.17 60.29 18.53
C LYS A 715 -3.60 61.75 18.55
N ILE A 716 -4.87 62.00 18.84
CA ILE A 716 -5.40 63.35 19.10
C ILE A 716 -6.12 63.32 20.46
N ASN A 717 -5.59 64.07 21.42
CA ASN A 717 -6.02 64.02 22.82
C ASN A 717 -6.00 62.59 23.37
N MET A 718 -7.21 62.04 23.63
CA MET A 718 -7.46 60.72 24.22
C MET A 718 -7.94 59.69 23.17
N VAL A 719 -8.06 60.09 21.90
CA VAL A 719 -8.51 59.22 20.81
C VAL A 719 -7.30 58.80 20.00
N LEU A 720 -7.16 57.49 19.83
CA LEU A 720 -6.26 56.85 18.88
C LEU A 720 -7.03 56.52 17.60
N THR A 721 -6.45 56.85 16.46
CA THR A 721 -7.01 56.62 15.13
C THR A 721 -6.06 55.72 14.35
N SER A 722 -6.55 54.57 13.92
CA SER A 722 -5.83 53.68 13.01
C SER A 722 -5.83 54.23 11.58
N SER A 723 -4.74 54.01 10.86
CA SER A 723 -4.67 54.28 9.42
C SER A 723 -5.59 53.40 8.57
N SER A 724 -6.13 52.30 9.12
CA SER A 724 -7.15 51.48 8.46
C SER A 724 -8.57 51.83 8.93
N ALA A 725 -9.48 52.04 7.98
CA ALA A 725 -10.89 52.32 8.27
C ALA A 725 -11.66 51.10 8.85
N ILE A 726 -11.24 49.88 8.50
CA ILE A 726 -11.93 48.62 8.83
C ILE A 726 -10.93 47.53 9.22
N GLY A 727 -11.44 46.43 9.80
CA GLY A 727 -10.65 45.24 10.15
C GLY A 727 -9.72 45.41 11.36
N ASN A 728 -9.82 46.51 12.12
CA ASN A 728 -8.94 46.77 13.26
C ASN A 728 -9.22 45.81 14.44
N GLN A 729 -8.20 45.57 15.25
CA GLN A 729 -8.31 45.08 16.63
C GLN A 729 -7.26 45.81 17.48
N TRP A 730 -7.71 46.47 18.55
CA TRP A 730 -6.83 47.22 19.47
C TRP A 730 -6.34 46.35 20.64
N TYR A 731 -5.15 46.66 21.13
CA TYR A 731 -4.47 45.98 22.23
C TYR A 731 -3.93 47.00 23.25
N LEU A 732 -3.93 46.63 24.53
CA LEU A 732 -3.32 47.39 25.64
C LEU A 732 -2.27 46.51 26.31
N ASN A 733 -1.01 46.96 26.35
CA ASN A 733 0.12 46.22 26.89
C ASN A 733 0.18 44.78 26.33
N ASN A 734 0.01 44.66 25.01
CA ASN A 734 -0.10 43.41 24.22
C ASN A 734 -1.31 42.51 24.51
N ASN A 735 -2.22 42.87 25.43
CA ASN A 735 -3.46 42.14 25.68
C ASN A 735 -4.60 42.68 24.80
N ILE A 736 -5.46 41.80 24.29
CA ILE A 736 -6.59 42.17 23.43
C ILE A 736 -7.63 43.02 24.18
N ILE A 737 -8.08 44.12 23.57
CA ILE A 737 -9.21 44.91 24.08
C ILE A 737 -10.48 44.39 23.40
N ALA A 738 -11.25 43.57 24.13
CA ALA A 738 -12.44 42.92 23.58
C ALA A 738 -13.44 43.92 22.99
N GLY A 739 -13.86 43.68 21.74
CA GLY A 739 -14.82 44.53 21.02
C GLY A 739 -14.25 45.84 20.44
N ALA A 740 -12.99 46.19 20.73
CA ALA A 740 -12.35 47.37 20.16
C ALA A 740 -11.86 47.10 18.72
N THR A 741 -12.78 47.22 17.76
CA THR A 741 -12.53 46.93 16.32
C THR A 741 -12.78 48.11 15.38
N THR A 742 -13.21 49.25 15.93
CA THR A 742 -13.42 50.51 15.20
C THR A 742 -12.10 51.19 14.82
N GLN A 743 -12.12 52.03 13.77
CA GLN A 743 -10.96 52.83 13.37
C GLN A 743 -10.47 53.77 14.49
N ASN A 744 -11.40 54.30 15.29
CA ASN A 744 -11.09 55.14 16.44
C ASN A 744 -11.30 54.37 17.74
N TYR A 745 -10.37 54.55 18.69
CA TYR A 745 -10.46 54.02 20.05
C TYR A 745 -10.15 55.12 21.08
N THR A 746 -11.04 55.30 22.06
CA THR A 746 -10.85 56.29 23.13
C THR A 746 -10.20 55.62 24.34
N CYS A 747 -9.00 56.05 24.70
CA CYS A 747 -8.23 55.48 25.79
C CYS A 747 -8.75 55.94 27.17
N THR A 748 -8.92 54.98 28.06
CA THR A 748 -9.43 55.18 29.43
C THR A 748 -8.48 54.66 30.53
N VAL A 749 -7.34 54.06 30.14
CA VAL A 749 -6.36 53.45 31.04
C VAL A 749 -4.93 53.80 30.58
N ASN A 750 -3.99 53.87 31.53
CA ASN A 750 -2.56 54.06 31.22
C ASN A 750 -1.95 52.85 30.51
N GLY A 751 -1.12 53.08 29.48
CA GLY A 751 -0.23 52.08 28.91
C GLY A 751 0.06 52.22 27.42
N SER A 752 0.75 51.20 26.90
CA SER A 752 1.14 51.05 25.50
C SER A 752 0.00 50.48 24.68
N TYR A 753 -0.54 51.26 23.76
CA TYR A 753 -1.57 50.83 22.83
C TYR A 753 -0.98 50.44 21.46
N THR A 754 -1.41 49.31 20.91
CA THR A 754 -1.11 48.87 19.53
C THR A 754 -2.40 48.47 18.82
N VAL A 755 -2.36 48.44 17.48
CA VAL A 755 -3.47 47.97 16.64
C VAL A 755 -2.95 46.99 15.58
N VAL A 756 -3.74 45.96 15.30
CA VAL A 756 -3.55 45.00 14.20
C VAL A 756 -4.74 45.17 13.25
N VAL A 757 -4.53 44.94 11.94
CA VAL A 757 -5.60 44.95 10.94
C VAL A 757 -5.71 43.56 10.30
N THR A 758 -6.92 43.03 10.24
CA THR A 758 -7.23 41.71 9.67
C THR A 758 -8.27 41.83 8.56
N PHE A 759 -7.96 41.30 7.37
CA PHE A 759 -8.90 41.13 6.26
C PHE A 759 -8.91 39.68 5.79
N ASP A 760 -10.10 39.07 5.67
CA ASP A 760 -10.29 37.68 5.21
C ASP A 760 -9.35 36.66 5.89
N GLY A 761 -9.16 36.81 7.20
CA GLY A 761 -8.28 35.97 8.02
C GLY A 761 -6.79 36.34 8.00
N CYS A 762 -6.37 37.28 7.14
CA CYS A 762 -5.00 37.76 7.01
C CYS A 762 -4.75 38.98 7.88
N SER A 763 -3.91 38.82 8.90
CA SER A 763 -3.51 39.88 9.84
C SER A 763 -2.20 40.56 9.45
N SER A 764 -2.14 41.88 9.63
CA SER A 764 -0.90 42.66 9.57
C SER A 764 0.02 42.38 10.77
N ALA A 765 1.26 42.85 10.73
CA ALA A 765 2.03 43.03 11.95
C ALA A 765 1.37 44.10 12.85
N PRO A 766 1.59 44.09 14.18
CA PRO A 766 1.15 45.16 15.06
C PRO A 766 1.79 46.51 14.68
N SER A 767 1.02 47.58 14.86
CA SER A 767 1.54 48.95 14.79
C SER A 767 2.71 49.18 15.76
N LEU A 768 3.50 50.22 15.52
CA LEU A 768 4.36 50.78 16.57
C LEU A 768 3.48 51.17 17.78
N PRO A 769 3.96 50.95 19.03
CA PRO A 769 3.20 51.26 20.24
C PRO A 769 3.08 52.76 20.46
N VAL A 770 1.90 53.19 20.91
CA VAL A 770 1.63 54.57 21.33
C VAL A 770 1.33 54.57 22.83
N GLU A 771 2.21 55.22 23.59
CA GLU A 771 2.00 55.41 25.02
C GLU A 771 0.89 56.42 25.30
N VAL A 772 -0.04 56.04 26.17
CA VAL A 772 -1.12 56.91 26.64
C VAL A 772 -1.10 56.97 28.16
N ASN A 773 -1.05 58.20 28.66
CA ASN A 773 -1.11 58.51 30.07
C ASN A 773 -2.39 59.34 30.30
N VAL A 774 -3.39 58.73 30.92
CA VAL A 774 -4.76 59.25 31.10
C VAL A 774 -4.91 60.10 32.36
N GLY A 775 -3.89 60.14 33.22
CA GLY A 775 -3.88 60.96 34.43
C GLY A 775 -2.61 60.78 35.26
N ILE A 776 -2.34 61.74 36.15
CA ILE A 776 -1.26 61.66 37.14
C ILE A 776 -1.72 60.74 38.29
N GLU A 777 -0.95 59.70 38.61
CA GLU A 777 -1.26 58.81 39.74
C GLU A 777 -1.20 59.56 41.08
N GLU A 778 -2.20 59.38 41.94
CA GLU A 778 -2.07 59.72 43.36
C GLU A 778 -1.08 58.77 44.04
N ILE A 779 -0.05 59.36 44.68
CA ILE A 779 1.00 58.59 45.34
C ILE A 779 0.41 57.76 46.48
N LYS A 780 0.49 56.42 46.36
CA LYS A 780 -0.03 55.48 47.37
C LYS A 780 0.52 55.80 48.76
N ASN A 781 -0.42 55.94 49.69
CA ASN A 781 -0.26 56.56 51.00
C ASN A 781 0.63 55.76 51.96
N LYS A 782 1.96 55.98 51.92
CA LYS A 782 2.99 55.21 52.66
C LYS A 782 2.77 55.10 54.18
N TYR A 783 2.05 56.06 54.78
CA TYR A 783 1.80 56.10 56.23
C TYR A 783 0.33 55.85 56.61
N GLY A 784 -0.55 55.55 55.64
CA GLY A 784 -1.98 55.36 55.87
C GLY A 784 -2.65 56.60 56.50
N LEU A 785 -2.22 57.79 56.09
CA LEU A 785 -2.71 59.08 56.60
C LEU A 785 -4.17 59.30 56.19
N THR A 786 -5.05 59.46 57.18
CA THR A 786 -6.39 60.01 57.01
C THR A 786 -6.51 61.34 57.75
N ILE A 787 -7.24 62.29 57.16
CA ILE A 787 -7.46 63.63 57.71
C ILE A 787 -8.96 63.93 57.74
N TYR A 788 -9.47 64.47 58.84
CA TYR A 788 -10.91 64.71 59.03
C TYR A 788 -11.20 65.74 60.15
N PRO A 789 -12.31 66.50 60.09
CA PRO A 789 -13.18 66.65 58.92
C PRO A 789 -12.41 67.30 57.75
N ASN A 790 -12.96 67.17 56.54
CA ASN A 790 -12.45 67.82 55.34
C ASN A 790 -13.67 68.04 54.41
N PRO A 791 -14.21 69.27 54.29
CA PRO A 791 -13.71 70.54 54.83
C PRO A 791 -13.61 70.61 56.36
N ALA A 792 -12.81 71.55 56.87
CA ALA A 792 -12.57 71.77 58.28
C ALA A 792 -12.76 73.24 58.69
N GLU A 793 -13.43 73.45 59.82
CA GLU A 793 -13.55 74.75 60.47
C GLU A 793 -12.27 75.05 61.28
N ASP A 794 -12.30 75.03 62.61
CA ASP A 794 -11.16 75.46 63.43
C ASP A 794 -10.13 74.36 63.74
N LYS A 795 -10.45 73.09 63.49
CA LYS A 795 -9.60 71.94 63.85
C LYS A 795 -9.58 70.86 62.78
N LEU A 796 -8.38 70.40 62.45
CA LEU A 796 -8.14 69.25 61.56
C LEU A 796 -7.58 68.08 62.38
N THR A 797 -8.30 66.96 62.43
CA THR A 797 -7.76 65.70 62.98
C THR A 797 -6.91 65.04 61.91
N ILE A 798 -5.69 64.64 62.26
CA ILE A 798 -4.89 63.68 61.48
C ILE A 798 -4.85 62.34 62.20
N LYS A 799 -4.89 61.25 61.45
CA LYS A 799 -4.71 59.88 61.95
C LYS A 799 -3.79 59.11 61.02
N ILE A 800 -2.82 58.42 61.58
CA ILE A 800 -1.72 57.74 60.88
C ILE A 800 -1.81 56.26 61.23
N ASN A 801 -2.13 55.41 60.24
CA ASN A 801 -2.43 53.99 60.45
C ASN A 801 -1.21 53.07 60.23
N SER A 802 0.01 53.55 60.45
CA SER A 802 1.26 52.79 60.23
C SER A 802 1.92 52.30 61.53
N ILE A 803 2.54 51.13 61.47
CA ILE A 803 3.20 50.44 62.58
C ILE A 803 4.68 50.83 62.58
N GLY A 804 5.21 51.31 63.71
CA GLY A 804 6.59 51.82 63.82
C GLY A 804 6.68 53.36 63.86
N PHE A 805 5.82 54.00 64.63
CA PHE A 805 5.77 55.47 64.74
C PHE A 805 7.04 56.04 65.40
N SER A 806 7.62 57.08 64.79
CA SER A 806 8.60 57.99 65.40
C SER A 806 8.22 59.43 65.07
N ASP A 807 8.74 60.41 65.80
CA ASP A 807 8.41 61.84 65.65
C ASP A 807 8.37 62.27 64.16
N LEU A 808 7.20 62.74 63.71
CA LEU A 808 6.98 63.23 62.36
C LEU A 808 6.83 64.75 62.36
N GLU A 809 7.35 65.41 61.33
CA GLU A 809 7.12 66.84 61.12
C GLU A 809 5.93 67.04 60.19
N LEU A 810 4.90 67.76 60.66
CA LEU A 810 3.79 68.24 59.86
C LEU A 810 4.09 69.65 59.34
N SER A 811 3.87 69.87 58.05
CA SER A 811 3.94 71.18 57.38
C SER A 811 2.70 71.38 56.51
N ILE A 812 2.02 72.52 56.64
CA ILE A 812 0.87 72.89 55.82
C ILE A 812 1.21 74.11 54.98
N TYR A 813 0.96 74.03 53.67
CA TYR A 813 1.22 75.07 52.69
C TYR A 813 -0.09 75.55 52.04
N ASN A 814 -0.17 76.84 51.67
CA ASN A 814 -1.25 77.35 50.82
C ASN A 814 -1.05 76.94 49.35
N ILE A 815 -2.02 77.24 48.48
CA ILE A 815 -1.92 76.94 47.03
C ILE A 815 -0.78 77.67 46.31
N GLN A 816 -0.25 78.75 46.89
CA GLN A 816 0.95 79.46 46.40
C GLN A 816 2.27 78.81 46.88
N GLY A 817 2.21 77.71 47.63
CA GLY A 817 3.39 76.99 48.15
C GLY A 817 4.06 77.64 49.37
N GLN A 818 3.46 78.68 49.96
CA GLN A 818 3.96 79.31 51.18
C GLN A 818 3.60 78.44 52.39
N LEU A 819 4.55 78.24 53.31
CA LEU A 819 4.34 77.52 54.57
C LEU A 819 3.47 78.37 55.52
N VAL A 820 2.44 77.76 56.10
CA VAL A 820 1.41 78.44 56.92
C VAL A 820 1.34 77.87 58.35
N LEU A 821 1.62 76.59 58.52
CA LEU A 821 1.70 75.94 59.84
C LEU A 821 2.75 74.82 59.80
N GLN A 822 3.61 74.72 60.81
CA GLN A 822 4.60 73.66 60.97
C GLN A 822 4.66 73.22 62.43
N GLN A 823 4.61 71.92 62.70
CA GLN A 823 4.72 71.37 64.06
C GLN A 823 5.10 69.88 64.07
N ASN A 824 5.69 69.43 65.18
CA ASN A 824 6.03 68.01 65.38
C ASN A 824 4.86 67.21 65.96
N ILE A 825 4.56 66.09 65.33
CA ILE A 825 3.51 65.14 65.69
C ILE A 825 4.16 63.96 66.43
N LYS A 826 3.77 63.77 67.70
CA LYS A 826 4.30 62.75 68.62
C LYS A 826 3.30 61.62 68.92
N GLN A 827 2.15 61.60 68.23
CA GLN A 827 1.06 60.63 68.46
C GLN A 827 0.45 60.21 67.11
N GLN A 828 0.01 58.95 67.00
CA GLN A 828 -0.64 58.41 65.79
C GLN A 828 -1.97 59.11 65.43
N LYS A 829 -2.57 59.84 66.38
CA LYS A 829 -3.71 60.73 66.15
C LYS A 829 -3.41 62.07 66.79
N ALA A 830 -3.60 63.17 66.08
CA ALA A 830 -3.41 64.52 66.60
C ALA A 830 -4.50 65.47 66.07
N ASN A 831 -4.86 66.46 66.87
CA ASN A 831 -5.74 67.55 66.46
C ASN A 831 -4.87 68.79 66.19
N ILE A 832 -4.96 69.33 64.99
CA ILE A 832 -4.22 70.52 64.56
C ILE A 832 -5.20 71.70 64.66
N ASP A 833 -4.83 72.74 65.41
CA ASP A 833 -5.55 74.02 65.42
C ASP A 833 -5.25 74.77 64.12
N ILE A 834 -6.30 75.08 63.37
CA ILE A 834 -6.25 75.81 62.10
C ILE A 834 -7.14 77.07 62.12
N SER A 835 -7.65 77.47 63.29
CA SER A 835 -8.54 78.64 63.48
C SER A 835 -7.96 79.95 62.94
N LYS A 836 -6.63 80.09 62.95
CA LYS A 836 -5.88 81.26 62.45
C LYS A 836 -5.61 81.23 60.94
N MET A 837 -6.00 80.17 60.24
CA MET A 837 -5.81 80.05 58.79
C MET A 837 -7.00 80.65 58.04
N SER A 838 -6.72 81.40 56.98
CA SER A 838 -7.75 81.94 56.08
C SER A 838 -8.52 80.83 55.37
N LYS A 839 -9.77 81.09 54.96
CA LYS A 839 -10.56 80.14 54.17
C LYS A 839 -9.87 79.83 52.84
N GLY A 840 -9.80 78.56 52.45
CA GLY A 840 -9.12 78.15 51.21
C GLY A 840 -8.65 76.70 51.18
N ILE A 841 -7.94 76.34 50.11
CA ILE A 841 -7.38 74.99 49.90
C ILE A 841 -5.93 74.96 50.43
N TYR A 842 -5.58 73.88 51.12
CA TYR A 842 -4.27 73.70 51.76
C TYR A 842 -3.67 72.32 51.47
N ILE A 843 -2.35 72.29 51.31
CA ILE A 843 -1.56 71.07 51.11
C ILE A 843 -0.85 70.73 52.41
N LEU A 844 -1.19 69.59 53.01
CA LEU A 844 -0.58 69.06 54.21
C LEU A 844 0.49 68.02 53.82
N LYS A 845 1.71 68.20 54.33
CA LYS A 845 2.84 67.28 54.18
C LYS A 845 3.25 66.76 55.56
N LEU A 846 3.45 65.44 55.68
CA LEU A 846 4.11 64.82 56.83
C LEU A 846 5.47 64.28 56.39
N ASN A 847 6.56 64.73 57.02
CA ASN A 847 7.91 64.24 56.81
C ASN A 847 8.30 63.29 57.98
N GLY A 848 8.93 62.17 57.65
CA GLY A 848 9.52 61.22 58.60
C GLY A 848 10.85 60.66 58.08
N LYS A 849 11.52 59.82 58.88
CA LYS A 849 12.85 59.28 58.52
C LYS A 849 12.88 58.52 57.19
N ASP A 850 11.80 57.80 56.87
CA ASP A 850 11.70 56.96 55.67
C ASP A 850 11.06 57.67 54.47
N GLY A 851 10.84 58.99 54.53
CA GLY A 851 10.24 59.79 53.46
C GLY A 851 9.06 60.65 53.92
N PHE A 852 8.20 61.04 52.98
CA PHE A 852 7.06 61.92 53.27
C PHE A 852 5.76 61.43 52.61
N VAL A 853 4.64 61.97 53.09
CA VAL A 853 3.32 61.84 52.45
C VAL A 853 2.65 63.21 52.33
N ILE A 854 1.83 63.40 51.30
CA ILE A 854 1.06 64.63 51.05
C ILE A 854 -0.43 64.30 51.04
N ASN A 855 -1.27 65.19 51.54
CA ASN A 855 -2.73 65.16 51.45
C ASN A 855 -3.27 66.61 51.34
N ARG A 856 -4.51 66.80 50.91
CA ARG A 856 -5.13 68.11 50.64
C ARG A 856 -6.42 68.28 51.44
N PHE A 857 -6.58 69.42 52.11
CA PHE A 857 -7.83 69.78 52.78
C PHE A 857 -8.33 71.18 52.44
N VAL A 858 -9.59 71.44 52.78
CA VAL A 858 -10.24 72.75 52.67
C VAL A 858 -10.45 73.32 54.07
N LYS A 859 -10.05 74.57 54.30
CA LYS A 859 -10.44 75.40 55.45
C LYS A 859 -11.67 76.20 55.05
N GLU A 860 -12.76 76.04 55.80
CA GLU A 860 -14.00 76.84 55.66
C GLU A 860 -14.11 77.96 56.69
#